data_AF-A0A9Q3BU04-F1
#
_entry.id   AF-A0A9Q3BU04-F1
#
_cell.length_a   1.000
_cell.length_b   1.000
_cell.length_c   1.000
_cell.angle_alpha   90.00
_cell.angle_beta   90.00
_cell.angle_gamma   90.00
#
_symmetry.space_group_name_H-M   'P 1'
#
loop_
_entity.id
_entity.type
_entity.pdbx_description
1 polymer ?
#
loop_
_entity_poly.entity_id
_entity_poly.type
_entity_poly.pdbx_seq_one_letter_code
_entity_poly.pdbx_strand_id
1 'polypeptide(L)'
;MPSDSEDRNAIAEYGSELLRSGLDTECDPVCPPSGPFAASSHAGPSLNSSSRITADDEEEISNDADPTGLPSGSDVPASKKNKKKKPKGKAKNTLVPTTDDSINARQPQVGTFLEPESHRALVDKLRLESGDWMADRIAAMENQEFSKIISAIRLLEVLGKKTGATGKNKKDMADHKFWATQPVRRLDEDDSNFEEGEIEPSRPEDEIRKTPLTLPDGYEWCTLDLSNEAQLHELYDLLTLNYVEDDDAMFRFDYTAPFIEWALRPPDFVQDWHVAVRVTSGKRRLIAFIAGVPMSLQVRSVRKDCAEINFLCIHKKLRSKRLAPVLIKEITRRCHLKGIFQAIYTAGIFLPTPISRCQYFHRNLNPAKLIATGFSPQPRGVSIARLKRMYECPHEPQLPGFREIEERDVNAVGSLLRRYMSRFDLFPIMTDDEVRHNFISGKGKGPIVNGRRSEQVTWSFVVENPDSHLITDFVSFYHLPSTAMKFTPHQTIDAAYLFYYATTAAFTASRLGNSPETPAKLAGASSEYAKGSAFSEQHDWSRETPEQRQILQKRLISLIGDALTVAQAAKFDVFNALTLMDNSLFVKQLQFGAGDGYLHYYLYNWKVHQIRGGVFGDPVVDLPPKVTLSENQNAQIGSGIGVVML
;
A
#
# COMPACT_ATOMS: atom_id res chain seq x y z
N MET A 1 -46.33 42.39 -23.20
CA MET A 1 -46.44 42.96 -24.56
C MET A 1 -46.82 44.42 -24.44
N PRO A 2 -46.13 45.33 -25.13
CA PRO A 2 -44.81 45.22 -25.79
C PRO A 2 -43.84 46.32 -25.25
N SER A 3 -42.55 46.39 -25.55
CA SER A 3 -41.87 46.05 -26.81
C SER A 3 -40.39 45.72 -26.61
N ASP A 4 -39.96 44.75 -27.41
CA ASP A 4 -38.61 44.23 -27.64
C ASP A 4 -37.60 45.26 -28.19
N SER A 5 -36.30 45.03 -27.98
CA SER A 5 -35.39 44.58 -29.07
C SER A 5 -33.96 44.38 -28.56
N GLU A 6 -33.51 43.12 -28.67
CA GLU A 6 -32.18 42.60 -29.03
C GLU A 6 -30.92 43.48 -28.83
N ASP A 7 -29.94 42.95 -28.10
CA ASP A 7 -28.62 42.77 -28.73
C ASP A 7 -27.76 41.65 -28.10
N ARG A 8 -26.86 41.12 -28.93
CA ARG A 8 -26.18 39.82 -28.86
C ARG A 8 -24.87 39.84 -28.04
N ASN A 9 -24.43 38.63 -27.66
CA ASN A 9 -23.03 38.19 -27.45
C ASN A 9 -22.05 39.09 -26.67
N ALA A 10 -21.65 38.65 -25.47
CA ALA A 10 -20.24 38.76 -25.03
C ALA A 10 -19.94 37.77 -23.89
N ILE A 11 -19.19 36.73 -24.22
CA ILE A 11 -18.36 35.95 -23.29
C ILE A 11 -17.25 36.90 -22.81
N ALA A 12 -17.12 37.10 -21.50
CA ALA A 12 -15.99 37.85 -20.93
C ALA A 12 -15.17 36.89 -20.04
N GLU A 13 -14.08 36.41 -20.63
CA GLU A 13 -12.93 35.84 -19.92
C GLU A 13 -12.39 36.87 -18.92
N TYR A 14 -12.16 36.46 -17.67
CA TYR A 14 -11.23 37.17 -16.78
C TYR A 14 -10.34 36.15 -16.07
N GLY A 15 -9.18 35.94 -16.70
CA GLY A 15 -7.98 35.39 -16.08
C GLY A 15 -6.81 36.24 -16.55
N SER A 16 -5.79 36.31 -15.69
CA SER A 16 -4.48 36.94 -15.89
C SER A 16 -4.44 38.48 -15.95
N GLU A 17 -3.93 39.09 -14.90
CA GLU A 17 -2.80 40.03 -14.93
C GLU A 17 -2.59 40.61 -13.53
N LEU A 18 -1.42 40.35 -12.94
CA LEU A 18 -0.68 41.30 -12.09
C LEU A 18 0.70 40.68 -11.80
N LEU A 19 1.54 40.69 -12.84
CA LEU A 19 2.99 40.62 -12.74
C LEU A 19 3.58 41.78 -13.56
N ARG A 20 4.33 42.64 -12.85
CA ARG A 20 5.34 43.63 -13.30
C ARG A 20 4.89 45.05 -13.65
N SER A 21 5.41 46.03 -12.90
CA SER A 21 6.46 46.96 -13.36
C SER A 21 6.94 47.89 -12.23
N GLY A 22 8.25 48.21 -12.18
CA GLY A 22 8.78 49.36 -11.42
C GLY A 22 10.28 49.25 -11.11
N LEU A 23 11.12 49.86 -11.96
CA LEU A 23 12.57 50.06 -11.78
C LEU A 23 12.84 51.46 -11.17
N ASP A 24 13.96 51.51 -10.43
CA ASP A 24 14.90 52.61 -10.13
C ASP A 24 14.51 53.80 -9.22
N THR A 25 15.20 53.92 -8.07
CA THR A 25 16.05 55.10 -7.73
C THR A 25 17.00 54.82 -6.55
N GLU A 26 18.24 55.29 -6.70
CA GLU A 26 19.40 55.18 -5.81
C GLU A 26 19.27 55.98 -4.50
N CYS A 27 19.96 55.54 -3.42
CA CYS A 27 20.81 56.38 -2.56
C CYS A 27 21.45 55.55 -1.41
N ASP A 28 22.78 55.39 -1.44
CA ASP A 28 23.64 55.12 -0.27
C ASP A 28 24.06 56.46 0.37
N PRO A 29 24.44 56.48 1.68
CA PRO A 29 25.88 56.59 1.96
C PRO A 29 26.42 55.87 3.22
N VAL A 30 27.59 55.23 3.04
CA VAL A 30 28.84 55.38 3.83
C VAL A 30 28.92 54.89 5.30
N CYS A 31 29.67 53.79 5.48
CA CYS A 31 30.39 53.29 6.69
C CYS A 31 31.66 54.15 6.97
N PRO A 32 32.46 54.08 8.10
CA PRO A 32 33.05 52.84 8.72
C PRO A 32 33.49 53.02 10.22
N PRO A 33 34.55 52.38 10.78
CA PRO A 33 34.83 50.95 11.05
C PRO A 33 35.30 50.64 12.50
N SER A 34 35.37 49.36 12.91
CA SER A 34 36.52 48.75 13.64
C SER A 34 36.27 47.26 13.99
N GLY A 35 37.15 46.37 13.51
CA GLY A 35 37.21 44.95 13.93
C GLY A 35 38.10 44.77 15.18
N PRO A 36 38.89 43.68 15.33
CA PRO A 36 38.70 42.28 14.92
C PRO A 36 38.89 41.33 16.14
N PHE A 37 38.33 40.11 16.16
CA PHE A 37 38.90 39.04 17.00
C PHE A 37 38.68 37.65 16.40
N ALA A 38 39.81 36.95 16.25
CA ALA A 38 39.93 35.52 16.03
C ALA A 38 40.11 34.81 17.38
N ALA A 39 39.57 33.60 17.55
CA ALA A 39 39.99 32.56 18.50
C ALA A 39 39.20 31.27 18.18
N SER A 40 39.82 30.22 17.65
CA SER A 40 40.55 29.13 18.34
C SER A 40 39.67 28.02 18.93
N SER A 41 39.82 26.84 18.33
CA SER A 41 39.88 25.49 18.88
C SER A 41 39.70 25.22 20.39
N HIS A 42 39.05 24.07 20.65
CA HIS A 42 39.08 23.17 21.82
C HIS A 42 38.20 23.49 23.05
N ALA A 43 37.14 22.68 23.20
CA ALA A 43 36.77 22.03 24.46
C ALA A 43 35.96 20.75 24.16
N GLY A 44 36.32 19.65 24.85
CA GLY A 44 35.90 18.28 24.56
C GLY A 44 34.52 17.86 25.07
N PRO A 45 34.21 16.54 25.01
CA PRO A 45 32.86 16.02 25.17
C PRO A 45 32.51 15.79 26.65
N SER A 46 31.31 16.23 27.04
CA SER A 46 30.70 15.89 28.33
C SER A 46 29.86 14.61 28.20
N LEU A 47 30.39 13.58 28.85
CA LEU A 47 29.82 12.29 29.25
C LEU A 47 28.30 12.28 29.49
N ASN A 48 27.64 11.28 28.90
CA ASN A 48 26.46 10.66 29.51
C ASN A 48 26.74 9.16 29.63
N SER A 49 26.65 8.67 30.86
CA SER A 49 27.05 7.34 31.29
C SER A 49 26.10 6.25 30.81
N SER A 50 26.57 5.35 29.94
CA SER A 50 26.00 4.01 29.79
C SER A 50 26.99 2.99 30.36
N SER A 51 26.51 2.21 31.32
CA SER A 51 27.22 1.10 31.94
C SER A 51 27.58 0.05 30.89
N ARG A 52 28.89 -0.23 30.78
CA ARG A 52 29.47 -1.31 29.99
C ARG A 52 28.95 -2.67 30.50
N ILE A 53 28.43 -3.49 29.59
CA ILE A 53 28.44 -4.94 29.72
C ILE A 53 29.52 -5.43 28.77
N THR A 54 30.52 -6.09 29.33
CA THR A 54 31.65 -6.72 28.67
C THR A 54 31.17 -7.93 27.85
N ALA A 55 31.63 -8.01 26.61
CA ALA A 55 31.67 -9.23 25.84
C ALA A 55 32.87 -10.06 26.32
N ASP A 56 32.63 -11.30 26.71
CA ASP A 56 33.57 -12.42 26.63
C ASP A 56 32.73 -13.71 26.70
N ASP A 57 33.27 -14.77 26.07
CA ASP A 57 32.77 -16.15 25.95
C ASP A 57 31.91 -16.47 24.70
N GLU A 58 32.57 -16.43 23.54
CA GLU A 58 32.31 -17.39 22.46
C GLU A 58 33.09 -18.68 22.75
N GLU A 59 32.40 -19.80 23.00
CA GLU A 59 32.99 -21.13 22.86
C GLU A 59 32.37 -21.88 21.67
N GLU A 60 33.27 -22.20 20.73
CA GLU A 60 33.09 -23.15 19.65
C GLU A 60 32.77 -24.54 20.21
N ILE A 61 31.80 -25.24 19.61
CA ILE A 61 31.68 -26.69 19.77
C ILE A 61 31.78 -27.35 18.39
N SER A 62 32.95 -27.95 18.19
CA SER A 62 33.34 -28.83 17.10
C SER A 62 32.65 -30.19 17.16
N ASN A 63 32.36 -30.75 15.98
CA ASN A 63 31.99 -32.15 15.77
C ASN A 63 33.16 -33.10 16.10
N ASP A 64 32.88 -34.14 16.88
CA ASP A 64 33.20 -35.57 16.64
C ASP A 64 33.32 -36.32 17.97
N ALA A 65 32.51 -37.37 18.16
CA ALA A 65 32.93 -38.67 18.69
C ALA A 65 31.71 -39.55 19.03
N ASP A 66 31.60 -40.65 18.29
CA ASP A 66 30.87 -41.87 18.63
C ASP A 66 31.38 -42.45 19.98
N PRO A 67 30.55 -43.20 20.73
CA PRO A 67 31.04 -44.52 21.10
C PRO A 67 30.00 -45.65 20.96
N THR A 68 30.57 -46.79 20.58
CA THR A 68 30.02 -48.12 20.40
C THR A 68 29.55 -48.78 21.70
N GLY A 69 28.57 -49.70 21.58
CA GLY A 69 28.15 -50.61 22.66
C GLY A 69 26.98 -51.54 22.30
N LEU A 70 27.28 -52.64 21.59
CA LEU A 70 26.46 -53.84 21.30
C LEU A 70 26.14 -54.65 22.58
N PRO A 71 25.15 -55.60 22.61
CA PRO A 71 25.10 -56.87 21.83
C PRO A 71 23.66 -57.29 21.40
N SER A 72 23.32 -58.35 20.68
CA SER A 72 23.92 -59.40 19.83
C SER A 72 22.73 -60.20 19.24
N GLY A 73 22.82 -60.72 18.01
CA GLY A 73 21.87 -61.71 17.48
C GLY A 73 22.09 -61.98 15.99
N SER A 74 22.59 -63.16 15.66
CA SER A 74 23.15 -63.63 14.38
C SER A 74 22.10 -64.05 13.34
N ASP A 75 22.40 -63.84 12.04
CA ASP A 75 22.63 -64.93 11.05
C ASP A 75 22.88 -64.38 9.62
N VAL A 76 23.81 -65.02 8.91
CA VAL A 76 24.40 -64.78 7.57
C VAL A 76 24.39 -66.18 6.89
N PRO A 77 24.32 -66.42 5.54
CA PRO A 77 25.30 -65.85 4.60
C PRO A 77 25.05 -65.70 3.07
N ALA A 78 25.90 -64.80 2.50
CA ALA A 78 26.65 -64.82 1.21
C ALA A 78 25.88 -64.75 -0.15
N SER A 79 26.37 -64.15 -1.25
CA SER A 79 27.73 -63.87 -1.77
C SER A 79 27.74 -62.78 -2.89
N LYS A 80 28.92 -62.16 -3.14
CA LYS A 80 29.24 -61.16 -4.19
C LYS A 80 30.02 -61.78 -5.37
N LYS A 81 30.04 -61.12 -6.56
CA LYS A 81 31.19 -60.96 -7.51
C LYS A 81 30.88 -59.83 -8.53
N ASN A 82 31.56 -58.66 -8.51
CA ASN A 82 32.77 -58.20 -9.26
C ASN A 82 32.59 -58.09 -10.80
N LYS A 83 33.09 -57.12 -11.61
CA LYS A 83 34.11 -56.01 -11.60
C LYS A 83 33.89 -55.18 -12.92
N LYS A 84 33.86 -53.83 -13.00
CA LYS A 84 34.92 -52.79 -13.15
C LYS A 84 35.96 -52.92 -14.30
N LYS A 85 35.94 -52.00 -15.31
CA LYS A 85 36.96 -50.94 -15.64
C LYS A 85 36.90 -50.37 -17.10
N LYS A 86 37.09 -49.02 -17.23
CA LYS A 86 37.44 -48.16 -18.41
C LYS A 86 38.95 -48.35 -18.83
N PRO A 87 39.66 -47.61 -19.76
CA PRO A 87 39.39 -46.30 -20.44
C PRO A 87 40.02 -45.97 -21.85
N LYS A 88 39.74 -44.74 -22.34
CA LYS A 88 40.60 -43.75 -23.08
C LYS A 88 41.08 -43.96 -24.55
N GLY A 89 40.99 -42.88 -25.36
CA GLY A 89 42.05 -42.47 -26.31
C GLY A 89 41.60 -41.89 -27.66
N LYS A 90 42.15 -40.74 -28.08
CA LYS A 90 41.87 -39.93 -29.29
C LYS A 90 42.82 -40.27 -30.46
N ALA A 91 42.44 -40.03 -31.73
CA ALA A 91 43.11 -39.08 -32.68
C ALA A 91 42.72 -39.25 -34.18
N LYS A 92 42.47 -38.09 -34.82
CA LYS A 92 42.71 -37.60 -36.21
C LYS A 92 43.10 -38.55 -37.36
N ASN A 93 42.49 -38.35 -38.54
CA ASN A 93 43.19 -37.73 -39.69
C ASN A 93 42.28 -37.23 -40.83
N THR A 94 42.79 -36.19 -41.49
CA THR A 94 42.29 -35.33 -42.56
C THR A 94 42.42 -35.97 -43.95
N LEU A 95 41.56 -35.60 -44.91
CA LEU A 95 41.87 -35.60 -46.35
C LEU A 95 40.93 -34.61 -47.09
N VAL A 96 41.55 -33.78 -47.93
CA VAL A 96 41.03 -32.80 -48.94
C VAL A 96 41.80 -33.19 -50.22
N PRO A 97 41.25 -33.19 -51.47
CA PRO A 97 40.86 -31.94 -52.16
C PRO A 97 39.80 -31.97 -53.30
N THR A 98 39.25 -30.76 -53.57
CA THR A 98 38.77 -30.19 -54.87
C THR A 98 37.59 -30.88 -55.59
N THR A 99 36.57 -30.24 -56.17
CA THR A 99 36.45 -29.02 -57.02
C THR A 99 35.03 -28.43 -56.95
N ASP A 100 34.89 -27.23 -57.53
CA ASP A 100 33.75 -26.30 -57.55
C ASP A 100 32.45 -26.76 -58.25
N ASP A 101 31.42 -25.95 -57.99
CA ASP A 101 30.17 -25.70 -58.74
C ASP A 101 28.92 -26.60 -58.62
N SER A 102 27.92 -26.00 -57.94
CA SER A 102 26.48 -25.95 -58.25
C SER A 102 25.70 -27.25 -58.49
N ILE A 103 24.70 -27.50 -57.64
CA ILE A 103 23.29 -27.78 -58.01
C ILE A 103 22.47 -27.98 -56.72
N ASN A 104 21.33 -27.28 -56.69
CA ASN A 104 20.30 -27.25 -55.66
C ASN A 104 19.82 -28.62 -55.17
N ALA A 105 19.74 -28.79 -53.84
CA ALA A 105 18.88 -29.79 -53.20
C ALA A 105 18.18 -29.19 -51.96
N ARG A 106 16.85 -29.34 -51.98
CA ARG A 106 15.84 -28.79 -51.07
C ARG A 106 16.01 -29.29 -49.63
N GLN A 107 15.94 -28.38 -48.66
CA GLN A 107 15.63 -28.65 -47.24
C GLN A 107 14.20 -28.16 -46.91
N PRO A 108 13.49 -28.83 -45.99
CA PRO A 108 12.09 -28.53 -45.67
C PRO A 108 11.96 -27.24 -44.85
N GLN A 109 10.99 -26.42 -45.24
CA GLN A 109 10.73 -25.08 -44.72
C GLN A 109 10.19 -25.10 -43.28
N VAL A 110 10.82 -24.32 -42.40
CA VAL A 110 10.20 -23.78 -41.18
C VAL A 110 9.66 -22.40 -41.53
N GLY A 111 8.35 -22.23 -41.36
CA GLY A 111 7.55 -21.13 -41.90
C GLY A 111 7.85 -19.74 -41.35
N THR A 112 8.01 -18.83 -42.31
CA THR A 112 7.61 -17.40 -42.36
C THR A 112 8.11 -16.44 -41.29
N PHE A 113 9.21 -15.76 -41.66
CA PHE A 113 9.48 -14.37 -41.32
C PHE A 113 8.23 -13.50 -41.58
N LEU A 114 7.89 -12.65 -40.62
CA LEU A 114 6.86 -11.62 -40.81
C LEU A 114 7.43 -10.52 -41.72
N GLU A 115 6.78 -10.30 -42.86
CA GLU A 115 7.12 -9.28 -43.86
C GLU A 115 7.12 -7.86 -43.24
N PRO A 116 7.95 -6.91 -43.72
CA PRO A 116 8.07 -5.54 -43.21
C PRO A 116 6.75 -4.76 -43.12
N GLU A 117 5.74 -5.15 -43.91
CA GLU A 117 4.38 -4.57 -43.88
C GLU A 117 3.67 -4.80 -42.53
N SER A 118 3.99 -5.90 -41.83
CA SER A 118 3.37 -6.24 -40.55
C SER A 118 3.90 -5.43 -39.36
N HIS A 119 5.12 -4.88 -39.44
CA HIS A 119 5.65 -3.96 -38.44
C HIS A 119 4.98 -2.58 -38.53
N ARG A 120 4.79 -2.07 -39.76
CA ARG A 120 4.06 -0.82 -40.01
C ARG A 120 2.59 -0.93 -39.59
N ALA A 121 1.91 -2.00 -40.02
CA ALA A 121 0.51 -2.21 -39.66
C ALA A 121 0.30 -2.32 -38.13
N LEU A 122 1.26 -2.90 -37.40
CA LEU A 122 1.22 -3.01 -35.95
C LEU A 122 1.52 -1.68 -35.25
N VAL A 123 2.49 -0.91 -35.75
CA VAL A 123 2.78 0.45 -35.27
C VAL A 123 1.58 1.36 -35.49
N ASP A 124 0.93 1.29 -36.65
CA ASP A 124 -0.26 2.09 -36.95
C ASP A 124 -1.47 1.66 -36.11
N LYS A 125 -1.59 0.38 -35.80
CA LYS A 125 -2.60 -0.13 -34.86
C LYS A 125 -2.32 0.30 -33.40
N LEU A 126 -1.05 0.30 -32.98
CA LEU A 126 -0.61 0.78 -31.66
C LEU A 126 -0.74 2.31 -31.52
N ARG A 127 -0.57 3.07 -32.61
CA ARG A 127 -0.89 4.50 -32.64
C ARG A 127 -2.36 4.74 -32.36
N LEU A 128 -3.23 3.90 -32.92
CA LEU A 128 -4.67 3.95 -32.71
C LEU A 128 -5.07 3.54 -31.27
N GLU A 129 -4.45 2.49 -30.71
CA GLU A 129 -4.89 1.88 -29.45
C GLU A 129 -4.17 2.40 -28.19
N SER A 130 -2.97 2.98 -28.29
CA SER A 130 -2.11 3.29 -27.12
C SER A 130 -1.40 4.66 -27.18
N GLY A 131 -1.67 5.47 -28.21
CA GLY A 131 -1.11 6.81 -28.41
C GLY A 131 0.34 6.85 -28.90
N ASP A 132 0.77 8.03 -29.35
CA ASP A 132 2.03 8.23 -30.11
C ASP A 132 3.30 7.80 -29.37
N TRP A 133 3.34 7.91 -28.04
CA TRP A 133 4.57 7.69 -27.27
C TRP A 133 5.06 6.23 -27.27
N MET A 134 4.15 5.24 -27.33
CA MET A 134 4.49 3.82 -27.37
C MET A 134 4.78 3.38 -28.80
N ALA A 135 4.03 3.92 -29.76
CA ALA A 135 4.25 3.68 -31.17
C ALA A 135 5.58 4.23 -31.67
N ASP A 136 5.97 5.44 -31.25
CA ASP A 136 7.24 6.05 -31.65
C ASP A 136 8.45 5.34 -31.02
N ARG A 137 8.30 4.81 -29.80
CA ARG A 137 9.32 3.96 -29.18
C ARG A 137 9.51 2.64 -29.91
N ILE A 138 8.43 2.04 -30.43
CA ILE A 138 8.49 0.77 -31.17
C ILE A 138 8.97 1.01 -32.60
N ALA A 139 8.56 2.11 -33.24
CA ALA A 139 9.03 2.51 -34.57
C ALA A 139 10.53 2.83 -34.61
N ALA A 140 11.10 3.28 -33.48
CA ALA A 140 12.53 3.54 -33.34
C ALA A 140 13.39 2.29 -33.05
N MET A 141 12.80 1.11 -32.88
CA MET A 141 13.54 -0.15 -32.66
C MET A 141 13.89 -0.82 -34.00
N GLU A 142 15.12 -1.35 -34.12
CA GLU A 142 15.51 -2.13 -35.29
C GLU A 142 14.68 -3.43 -35.41
N ASN A 143 14.26 -3.76 -36.64
CA ASN A 143 13.41 -4.92 -36.95
C ASN A 143 13.92 -6.25 -36.36
N GLN A 144 15.24 -6.38 -36.18
CA GLN A 144 15.87 -7.58 -35.62
C GLN A 144 15.71 -7.70 -34.10
N GLU A 145 15.61 -6.59 -33.36
CA GLU A 145 15.32 -6.59 -31.92
C GLU A 145 13.82 -6.74 -31.65
N PHE A 146 12.98 -6.11 -32.48
CA PHE A 146 11.53 -6.26 -32.38
C PHE A 146 11.08 -7.72 -32.57
N SER A 147 11.66 -8.42 -33.56
CA SER A 147 11.38 -9.83 -33.82
C SER A 147 11.85 -10.76 -32.69
N LYS A 148 12.94 -10.39 -31.98
CA LYS A 148 13.40 -11.09 -30.76
C LYS A 148 12.43 -10.89 -29.58
N ILE A 149 11.84 -9.71 -29.44
CA ILE A 149 10.87 -9.42 -28.38
C ILE A 149 9.52 -10.11 -28.65
N ILE A 150 9.03 -10.11 -29.89
CA ILE A 150 7.78 -10.81 -30.24
C ILE A 150 7.96 -12.33 -30.17
N SER A 151 9.11 -12.86 -30.58
CA SER A 151 9.43 -14.27 -30.36
C SER A 151 9.58 -14.60 -28.87
N ALA A 152 10.13 -13.70 -28.04
CA ALA A 152 10.15 -13.86 -26.59
C ALA A 152 8.76 -13.77 -25.94
N ILE A 153 7.85 -12.92 -26.44
CA ILE A 153 6.46 -12.79 -25.98
C ILE A 153 5.66 -14.04 -26.37
N ARG A 154 5.79 -14.52 -27.61
CA ARG A 154 5.19 -15.80 -28.04
C ARG A 154 5.79 -16.98 -27.30
N LEU A 155 7.09 -16.95 -27.01
CA LEU A 155 7.74 -17.95 -26.17
C LEU A 155 7.22 -17.86 -24.74
N LEU A 156 6.92 -16.68 -24.19
CA LEU A 156 6.27 -16.50 -22.88
C LEU A 156 4.81 -16.96 -22.87
N GLU A 157 4.05 -16.78 -23.96
CA GLU A 157 2.70 -17.33 -24.13
C GLU A 157 2.69 -18.86 -24.23
N VAL A 158 3.66 -19.43 -24.94
CA VAL A 158 3.80 -20.89 -25.11
C VAL A 158 4.41 -21.56 -23.86
N LEU A 159 5.37 -20.93 -23.19
CA LEU A 159 5.92 -21.35 -21.89
C LEU A 159 4.90 -21.15 -20.75
N GLY A 160 3.95 -20.22 -20.90
CA GLY A 160 2.79 -20.06 -20.03
C GLY A 160 1.86 -21.28 -20.00
N LYS A 161 1.98 -22.21 -20.96
CA LYS A 161 1.24 -23.48 -20.96
C LYS A 161 2.09 -24.73 -20.69
N LYS A 162 3.43 -24.65 -20.62
CA LYS A 162 4.30 -25.80 -20.27
C LYS A 162 5.76 -25.35 -20.04
N THR A 163 6.11 -24.93 -18.82
CA THR A 163 7.39 -25.25 -18.13
C THR A 163 7.39 -24.61 -16.74
N GLY A 164 7.52 -25.43 -15.69
CA GLY A 164 7.75 -24.95 -14.34
C GLY A 164 9.22 -24.62 -14.10
N ALA A 165 9.47 -23.42 -13.59
CA ALA A 165 10.55 -23.05 -12.66
C ALA A 165 10.53 -21.53 -12.40
N THR A 166 9.62 -21.09 -11.54
CA THR A 166 9.68 -19.90 -10.63
C THR A 166 8.30 -19.80 -9.95
N GLY A 167 7.91 -20.90 -9.30
CA GLY A 167 6.62 -21.04 -8.64
C GLY A 167 6.68 -20.54 -7.20
N LYS A 168 6.18 -19.32 -6.96
CA LYS A 168 5.59 -18.96 -5.66
C LYS A 168 4.19 -18.33 -5.77
N ASN A 169 3.81 -17.74 -6.92
CA ASN A 169 2.60 -16.90 -6.99
C ASN A 169 1.52 -17.34 -8.00
N LYS A 170 1.46 -18.62 -8.37
CA LYS A 170 0.24 -19.17 -9.02
C LYS A 170 -0.01 -20.58 -8.51
N LYS A 171 -0.89 -20.68 -7.52
CA LYS A 171 -1.53 -21.92 -7.07
C LYS A 171 -3.00 -21.81 -7.45
N ASP A 172 -3.52 -22.85 -8.09
CA ASP A 172 -4.94 -22.95 -8.46
C ASP A 172 -5.83 -23.04 -7.20
N MET A 173 -7.14 -22.78 -7.24
CA MET A 173 -8.02 -22.92 -6.05
C MET A 173 -7.91 -24.30 -5.41
N ALA A 174 -7.71 -25.33 -6.24
CA ALA A 174 -7.48 -26.71 -5.82
C ALA A 174 -6.24 -26.88 -4.91
N ASP A 175 -5.26 -25.98 -5.02
CA ASP A 175 -4.06 -25.96 -4.18
C ASP A 175 -4.24 -25.15 -2.88
N HIS A 176 -5.23 -24.25 -2.82
CA HIS A 176 -5.60 -23.48 -1.63
C HIS A 176 -6.58 -24.25 -0.73
N LYS A 177 -6.17 -25.44 -0.27
CA LYS A 177 -6.99 -26.38 0.53
C LYS A 177 -7.71 -25.77 1.75
N PHE A 178 -7.15 -24.72 2.36
CA PHE A 178 -7.81 -24.01 3.46
C PHE A 178 -8.89 -23.07 2.95
N TRP A 179 -8.55 -22.13 2.06
CA TRP A 179 -9.47 -21.11 1.55
C TRP A 179 -10.64 -21.69 0.77
N ALA A 180 -10.46 -22.83 0.10
CA ALA A 180 -11.54 -23.57 -0.54
C ALA A 180 -12.65 -24.03 0.42
N THR A 181 -12.42 -24.00 1.74
CA THR A 181 -13.40 -24.37 2.78
C THR A 181 -13.95 -23.17 3.54
N GLN A 182 -13.54 -21.95 3.19
CA GLN A 182 -13.93 -20.73 3.88
C GLN A 182 -15.05 -20.02 3.11
N PRO A 183 -15.91 -19.24 3.79
CA PRO A 183 -16.94 -18.43 3.15
C PRO A 183 -16.30 -17.21 2.49
N VAL A 184 -15.59 -17.44 1.38
CA VAL A 184 -14.96 -16.40 0.55
C VAL A 184 -15.36 -16.63 -0.90
N ARG A 185 -15.37 -15.57 -1.69
CA ARG A 185 -15.67 -15.68 -3.13
C ARG A 185 -14.67 -16.61 -3.82
N ARG A 186 -15.17 -17.58 -4.57
CA ARG A 186 -14.34 -18.57 -5.25
C ARG A 186 -13.85 -18.06 -6.61
N LEU A 187 -12.71 -18.57 -7.10
CA LEU A 187 -12.14 -18.14 -8.40
C LEU A 187 -12.97 -18.57 -9.60
N ASP A 188 -13.72 -19.67 -9.46
CA ASP A 188 -14.57 -20.24 -10.51
C ASP A 188 -15.90 -19.51 -10.66
N GLU A 189 -16.21 -18.55 -9.78
CA GLU A 189 -17.43 -17.76 -9.83
C GLU A 189 -17.29 -16.56 -10.78
N ASP A 190 -18.13 -16.55 -11.82
CA ASP A 190 -18.23 -15.46 -12.79
C ASP A 190 -18.62 -14.15 -12.07
N ASP A 191 -17.88 -13.07 -12.37
CA ASP A 191 -18.14 -11.73 -11.85
C ASP A 191 -19.48 -11.15 -12.31
N SER A 192 -20.06 -11.64 -13.40
CA SER A 192 -21.15 -10.95 -14.10
C SER A 192 -22.57 -11.21 -13.56
N ASN A 193 -22.77 -12.16 -12.64
CA ASN A 193 -24.14 -12.63 -12.34
C ASN A 193 -24.34 -13.23 -10.94
N PHE A 194 -23.97 -12.51 -9.88
CA PHE A 194 -24.35 -12.91 -8.51
C PHE A 194 -24.93 -11.75 -7.69
N GLU A 195 -25.87 -12.07 -6.80
CA GLU A 195 -26.35 -11.09 -5.82
C GLU A 195 -25.28 -10.86 -4.75
N GLU A 196 -24.96 -9.60 -4.47
CA GLU A 196 -24.03 -9.23 -3.39
C GLU A 196 -24.66 -9.50 -2.02
N GLY A 197 -23.84 -9.85 -1.03
CA GLY A 197 -24.32 -10.11 0.32
C GLY A 197 -23.53 -11.17 1.08
N GLU A 198 -24.14 -11.69 2.14
CA GLU A 198 -23.57 -12.76 2.97
C GLU A 198 -23.47 -14.08 2.18
N ILE A 199 -22.37 -14.82 2.40
CA ILE A 199 -22.17 -16.14 1.77
C ILE A 199 -22.82 -17.23 2.63
N GLU A 200 -22.57 -17.17 3.94
CA GLU A 200 -23.20 -18.00 4.96
C GLU A 200 -24.02 -17.11 5.91
N PRO A 201 -25.24 -17.55 6.30
CA PRO A 201 -26.05 -16.80 7.24
C PRO A 201 -25.41 -16.74 8.62
N SER A 202 -25.67 -15.64 9.32
CA SER A 202 -25.28 -15.48 10.72
C SER A 202 -25.92 -16.58 11.58
N ARG A 203 -25.14 -17.16 12.49
CA ARG A 203 -25.60 -18.24 13.39
C ARG A 203 -25.88 -17.71 14.79
N PRO A 204 -26.85 -18.27 15.52
CA PRO A 204 -27.10 -17.86 16.89
C PRO A 204 -25.92 -18.26 17.79
N GLU A 205 -25.78 -17.55 18.92
CA GLU A 205 -24.63 -17.66 19.80
C GLU A 205 -24.43 -19.09 20.37
N ASP A 206 -25.51 -19.83 20.59
CA ASP A 206 -25.54 -21.19 21.12
C ASP A 206 -25.01 -22.26 20.14
N GLU A 207 -25.13 -22.02 18.84
CA GLU A 207 -24.55 -22.86 17.80
C GLU A 207 -23.04 -22.66 17.60
N ILE A 208 -22.47 -21.61 18.22
CA ILE A 208 -21.06 -21.29 18.09
C ILE A 208 -20.27 -22.01 19.19
N ARG A 209 -19.22 -22.74 18.77
CA ARG A 209 -18.31 -23.45 19.68
C ARG A 209 -17.76 -22.51 20.75
N LYS A 210 -18.08 -22.79 22.02
CA LYS A 210 -17.64 -22.02 23.19
C LYS A 210 -16.17 -22.25 23.56
N THR A 211 -15.71 -23.48 23.39
CA THR A 211 -14.33 -23.85 23.72
C THR A 211 -13.36 -23.48 22.59
N PRO A 212 -12.14 -23.03 22.89
CA PRO A 212 -11.11 -22.79 21.88
C PRO A 212 -10.81 -24.02 21.02
N LEU A 213 -10.26 -23.80 19.84
CA LEU A 213 -9.72 -24.89 19.03
C LEU A 213 -8.54 -25.59 19.72
N THR A 214 -8.37 -26.89 19.48
CA THR A 214 -7.26 -27.64 20.07
C THR A 214 -5.95 -27.29 19.37
N LEU A 215 -4.94 -26.91 20.15
CA LEU A 215 -3.57 -26.77 19.68
C LEU A 215 -2.79 -28.07 19.92
N PRO A 216 -1.71 -28.32 19.16
CA PRO A 216 -0.79 -29.43 19.45
C PRO A 216 -0.17 -29.29 20.85
N ASP A 217 0.21 -30.42 21.44
CA ASP A 217 0.90 -30.45 22.73
C ASP A 217 2.14 -29.55 22.71
N GLY A 218 2.36 -28.83 23.81
CA GLY A 218 3.45 -27.85 23.91
C GLY A 218 3.06 -26.43 23.53
N TYR A 219 1.82 -26.18 23.08
CA TYR A 219 1.32 -24.86 22.76
C TYR A 219 0.01 -24.54 23.48
N GLU A 220 -0.22 -23.26 23.73
CA GLU A 220 -1.43 -22.76 24.39
C GLU A 220 -1.89 -21.47 23.75
N TRP A 221 -3.20 -21.24 23.78
CA TRP A 221 -3.78 -19.96 23.43
C TRP A 221 -3.53 -18.96 24.55
N CYS A 222 -3.25 -17.72 24.17
CA CYS A 222 -3.34 -16.60 25.09
C CYS A 222 -4.02 -15.42 24.40
N THR A 223 -4.59 -14.53 25.20
CA THR A 223 -5.13 -13.25 24.75
C THR A 223 -4.17 -12.18 25.25
N LEU A 224 -3.66 -11.34 24.36
CA LEU A 224 -2.71 -10.28 24.77
C LEU A 224 -3.44 -9.07 25.35
N ASP A 225 -2.96 -8.61 26.48
CA ASP A 225 -3.34 -7.32 27.06
C ASP A 225 -2.31 -6.26 26.67
N LEU A 226 -2.67 -5.42 25.71
CA LEU A 226 -1.78 -4.38 25.19
C LEU A 226 -1.68 -3.15 26.11
N SER A 227 -2.45 -3.10 27.20
CA SER A 227 -2.22 -2.13 28.28
C SER A 227 -1.04 -2.50 29.16
N ASN A 228 -0.58 -3.76 29.08
CA ASN A 228 0.62 -4.23 29.75
C ASN A 228 1.85 -4.03 28.85
N GLU A 229 2.74 -3.12 29.26
CA GLU A 229 3.95 -2.77 28.50
C GLU A 229 4.83 -3.97 28.16
N ALA A 230 4.93 -4.98 29.03
CA ALA A 230 5.74 -6.17 28.77
C ALA A 230 5.11 -7.03 27.66
N GLN A 231 3.78 -7.20 27.65
CA GLN A 231 3.10 -7.95 26.59
C GLN A 231 3.11 -7.20 25.25
N LEU A 232 2.99 -5.87 25.29
CA LEU A 232 3.14 -5.02 24.11
C LEU A 232 4.55 -5.12 23.52
N HIS A 233 5.59 -5.09 24.37
CA HIS A 233 6.98 -5.28 23.95
C HIS A 233 7.22 -6.69 23.38
N GLU A 234 6.64 -7.73 23.97
CA GLU A 234 6.73 -9.09 23.41
C GLU A 234 6.10 -9.18 22.01
N LEU A 235 4.97 -8.50 21.79
CA LEU A 235 4.35 -8.43 20.47
C LEU A 235 5.21 -7.65 19.48
N TYR A 236 5.75 -6.51 19.90
CA TYR A 236 6.73 -5.74 19.14
C TYR A 236 7.89 -6.64 18.69
N ASP A 237 8.54 -7.36 19.60
CA ASP A 237 9.64 -8.26 19.29
C ASP A 237 9.23 -9.35 18.28
N LEU A 238 8.03 -9.95 18.44
CA LEU A 238 7.53 -10.94 17.51
C LEU A 238 7.40 -10.34 16.10
N LEU A 239 6.76 -9.18 15.97
CA LEU A 239 6.50 -8.53 14.68
C LEU A 239 7.80 -8.08 14.02
N THR A 240 8.66 -7.36 14.75
CA THR A 240 9.93 -6.82 14.27
C THR A 240 10.94 -7.93 13.89
N LEU A 241 10.77 -9.16 14.36
CA LEU A 241 11.64 -10.27 13.96
C LEU A 241 11.02 -11.23 12.93
N ASN A 242 9.68 -11.26 12.81
CA ASN A 242 8.98 -12.33 12.10
C ASN A 242 7.81 -11.90 11.22
N TYR A 243 7.50 -10.61 11.05
CA TYR A 243 6.35 -10.20 10.25
C TYR A 243 6.71 -10.05 8.75
N VAL A 244 6.50 -8.87 8.18
CA VAL A 244 6.66 -8.61 6.75
C VAL A 244 8.10 -8.20 6.42
N GLU A 245 8.64 -8.87 5.42
CA GLU A 245 9.90 -8.55 4.76
C GLU A 245 9.57 -8.35 3.28
N ASP A 246 10.30 -7.44 2.62
CA ASP A 246 10.26 -7.34 1.16
C ASP A 246 10.77 -8.64 0.51
N ASP A 247 10.52 -8.81 -0.79
CA ASP A 247 10.80 -10.06 -1.52
C ASP A 247 12.29 -10.45 -1.47
N ASP A 248 13.18 -9.46 -1.34
CA ASP A 248 14.64 -9.63 -1.23
C ASP A 248 15.16 -9.63 0.23
N ALA A 249 14.26 -9.53 1.22
CA ALA A 249 14.56 -9.39 2.65
C ALA A 249 15.56 -8.27 2.98
N MET A 250 15.58 -7.20 2.18
CA MET A 250 16.38 -6.00 2.39
C MET A 250 15.77 -5.09 3.45
N PHE A 251 14.45 -5.04 3.54
CA PHE A 251 13.68 -4.14 4.39
C PHE A 251 12.66 -4.90 5.22
N ARG A 252 12.59 -4.55 6.49
CA ARG A 252 11.59 -5.09 7.41
C ARG A 252 10.83 -3.95 8.07
N PHE A 253 9.50 -4.04 8.10
CA PHE A 253 8.70 -3.06 8.83
C PHE A 253 8.99 -3.12 10.33
N ASP A 254 9.10 -1.95 10.92
CA ASP A 254 9.35 -1.73 12.33
C ASP A 254 8.12 -1.07 12.97
N TYR A 255 7.15 -1.91 13.34
CA TYR A 255 5.92 -1.49 13.97
C TYR A 255 6.20 -1.13 15.42
N THR A 256 6.45 0.15 15.71
CA THR A 256 6.78 0.59 17.07
C THR A 256 5.68 0.25 18.10
N ALA A 257 6.03 0.09 19.37
CA ALA A 257 5.05 -0.18 20.42
C ALA A 257 3.89 0.85 20.47
N PRO A 258 4.13 2.17 20.37
CA PRO A 258 3.04 3.16 20.24
C PRO A 258 2.14 2.94 19.03
N PHE A 259 2.70 2.53 17.89
CA PHE A 259 1.93 2.22 16.69
C PHE A 259 1.01 1.02 16.92
N ILE A 260 1.54 -0.06 17.48
CA ILE A 260 0.78 -1.29 17.77
C ILE A 260 -0.36 -0.98 18.74
N GLU A 261 -0.08 -0.20 19.80
CA GLU A 261 -1.09 0.20 20.76
C GLU A 261 -2.19 1.05 20.10
N TRP A 262 -1.82 2.06 19.32
CA TRP A 262 -2.76 2.91 18.59
C TRP A 262 -3.62 2.11 17.60
N ALA A 263 -3.02 1.22 16.81
CA ALA A 263 -3.71 0.43 15.79
C ALA A 263 -4.67 -0.61 16.39
N LEU A 264 -4.33 -1.22 17.53
CA LEU A 264 -5.06 -2.34 18.13
C LEU A 264 -5.96 -1.93 19.30
N ARG A 265 -5.97 -0.66 19.70
CA ARG A 265 -6.88 -0.16 20.74
C ARG A 265 -7.74 1.01 20.25
N PRO A 266 -8.47 0.88 19.13
CA PRO A 266 -9.51 1.85 18.80
C PRO A 266 -10.63 1.83 19.85
N PRO A 267 -11.54 2.82 19.83
CA PRO A 267 -12.75 2.77 20.65
C PRO A 267 -13.48 1.44 20.49
N ASP A 268 -14.02 0.93 21.58
CA ASP A 268 -14.76 -0.34 21.63
C ASP A 268 -13.98 -1.60 21.19
N PHE A 269 -12.64 -1.54 21.13
CA PHE A 269 -11.83 -2.71 20.81
C PHE A 269 -12.15 -3.91 21.71
N VAL A 270 -12.12 -5.09 21.11
CA VAL A 270 -12.39 -6.34 21.83
C VAL A 270 -11.05 -7.01 22.12
N GLN A 271 -10.57 -6.92 23.37
CA GLN A 271 -9.29 -7.54 23.76
C GLN A 271 -9.21 -9.03 23.41
N ASP A 272 -10.33 -9.76 23.46
CA ASP A 272 -10.38 -11.18 23.08
C ASP A 272 -10.01 -11.45 21.61
N TRP A 273 -10.04 -10.43 20.75
CA TRP A 273 -9.62 -10.52 19.35
C TRP A 273 -8.12 -10.32 19.15
N HIS A 274 -7.35 -10.06 20.21
CA HIS A 274 -5.87 -10.06 20.21
C HIS A 274 -5.35 -11.47 20.49
N VAL A 275 -5.52 -12.36 19.51
CA VAL A 275 -5.29 -13.79 19.65
C VAL A 275 -3.81 -14.13 19.46
N ALA A 276 -3.23 -14.81 20.44
CA ALA A 276 -1.84 -15.20 20.44
C ALA A 276 -1.65 -16.69 20.80
N VAL A 277 -0.49 -17.22 20.41
CA VAL A 277 -0.05 -18.57 20.79
C VAL A 277 1.29 -18.50 21.50
N ARG A 278 1.38 -19.21 22.63
CA ARG A 278 2.61 -19.37 23.41
C ARG A 278 3.04 -20.82 23.44
N VAL A 279 4.34 -21.02 23.63
CA VAL A 279 4.88 -22.34 24.00
C VAL A 279 4.57 -22.57 25.47
N THR A 280 4.13 -23.77 25.87
CA THR A 280 3.84 -24.07 27.28
C THR A 280 5.10 -24.34 28.10
N SER A 281 6.16 -24.79 27.45
CA SER A 281 7.45 -25.09 28.07
C SER A 281 8.37 -23.86 28.19
N GLY A 282 9.26 -23.89 29.17
CA GLY A 282 10.29 -22.87 29.37
C GLY A 282 9.71 -21.48 29.68
N LYS A 283 10.25 -20.44 29.03
CA LYS A 283 9.90 -19.02 29.27
C LYS A 283 8.55 -18.57 28.69
N ARG A 284 7.65 -19.50 28.28
CA ARG A 284 6.34 -19.20 27.68
C ARG A 284 6.37 -18.16 26.55
N ARG A 285 7.34 -18.32 25.64
CA ARG A 285 7.59 -17.37 24.54
C ARG A 285 6.39 -17.27 23.60
N LEU A 286 6.09 -16.04 23.18
CA LEU A 286 5.12 -15.73 22.15
C LEU A 286 5.65 -16.18 20.78
N ILE A 287 4.83 -16.92 20.01
CA ILE A 287 5.25 -17.51 18.73
C ILE A 287 4.32 -17.22 17.55
N ALA A 288 3.09 -16.79 17.81
CA ALA A 288 2.17 -16.38 16.78
C ALA A 288 1.14 -15.38 17.32
N PHE A 289 0.63 -14.55 16.43
CA PHE A 289 -0.33 -13.51 16.73
C PHE A 289 -1.25 -13.27 15.52
N ILE A 290 -2.50 -12.90 15.79
CA ILE A 290 -3.46 -12.36 14.82
C ILE A 290 -4.39 -11.42 15.58
N ALA A 291 -4.70 -10.27 15.01
CA ALA A 291 -5.55 -9.28 15.63
C ALA A 291 -6.81 -9.02 14.81
N GLY A 292 -7.88 -8.67 15.52
CA GLY A 292 -9.08 -8.09 14.94
C GLY A 292 -9.48 -6.84 15.71
N VAL A 293 -9.99 -5.84 15.02
CA VAL A 293 -10.63 -4.65 15.62
C VAL A 293 -12.02 -4.46 15.02
N PRO A 294 -13.02 -3.98 15.79
CA PRO A 294 -14.35 -3.74 15.25
C PRO A 294 -14.34 -2.60 14.24
N MET A 295 -15.14 -2.72 13.19
CA MET A 295 -15.30 -1.71 12.15
C MET A 295 -16.72 -1.73 11.58
N SER A 296 -17.34 -0.55 11.44
CA SER A 296 -18.56 -0.41 10.65
C SER A 296 -18.18 -0.07 9.20
N LEU A 297 -18.48 -0.98 8.28
CA LEU A 297 -18.06 -0.91 6.88
C LEU A 297 -19.27 -0.66 5.98
N GLN A 298 -19.19 0.33 5.09
CA GLN A 298 -20.13 0.48 3.99
C GLN A 298 -19.61 -0.28 2.78
N VAL A 299 -20.39 -1.26 2.31
CA VAL A 299 -20.16 -2.00 1.06
C VAL A 299 -21.29 -1.64 0.09
N ARG A 300 -20.99 -0.75 -0.84
CA ARG A 300 -21.92 -0.09 -1.77
C ARG A 300 -23.11 0.50 -1.03
N SER A 301 -24.29 -0.10 -1.15
CA SER A 301 -25.53 0.35 -0.52
C SER A 301 -25.79 -0.29 0.85
N VAL A 302 -24.97 -1.26 1.28
CA VAL A 302 -25.17 -1.99 2.53
C VAL A 302 -24.16 -1.62 3.59
N ARG A 303 -24.65 -1.23 4.77
CA ARG A 303 -23.84 -1.08 5.97
C ARG A 303 -23.69 -2.42 6.67
N LYS A 304 -22.48 -2.78 7.05
CA LYS A 304 -22.19 -4.02 7.76
C LYS A 304 -21.14 -3.83 8.86
N ASP A 305 -21.46 -4.27 10.07
CA ASP A 305 -20.47 -4.35 11.13
C ASP A 305 -19.61 -5.61 10.93
N CYS A 306 -18.30 -5.41 10.95
CA CYS A 306 -17.31 -6.43 10.63
C CYS A 306 -16.07 -6.30 11.53
N ALA A 307 -15.17 -7.27 11.45
CA ALA A 307 -13.84 -7.17 12.05
C ALA A 307 -12.81 -6.77 10.97
N GLU A 308 -11.99 -5.76 11.23
CA GLU A 308 -10.77 -5.53 10.47
C GLU A 308 -9.69 -6.48 11.00
N ILE A 309 -9.19 -7.38 10.16
CA ILE A 309 -8.19 -8.38 10.54
C ILE A 309 -6.82 -7.96 10.00
N ASN A 310 -5.84 -7.85 10.91
CA ASN A 310 -4.48 -7.48 10.58
C ASN A 310 -3.46 -8.19 11.52
N PHE A 311 -2.17 -7.96 11.31
CA PHE A 311 -1.06 -8.45 12.14
C PHE A 311 -0.96 -9.98 12.26
N LEU A 312 -1.39 -10.74 11.25
CA LEU A 312 -1.18 -12.18 11.21
C LEU A 312 0.33 -12.51 11.10
N CYS A 313 0.93 -12.86 12.23
CA CYS A 313 2.35 -13.13 12.34
C CYS A 313 2.60 -14.52 12.93
N ILE A 314 3.50 -15.27 12.30
CA ILE A 314 3.97 -16.56 12.81
C ILE A 314 5.48 -16.55 12.79
N HIS A 315 6.07 -16.93 13.93
CA HIS A 315 7.50 -17.06 14.09
C HIS A 315 8.11 -17.89 12.94
N LYS A 316 9.21 -17.41 12.35
CA LYS A 316 9.78 -17.96 11.10
C LYS A 316 9.99 -19.48 11.12
N LYS A 317 10.46 -20.02 12.25
CA LYS A 317 10.70 -21.46 12.45
C LYS A 317 9.44 -22.34 12.39
N LEU A 318 8.25 -21.78 12.58
CA LEU A 318 6.97 -22.48 12.59
C LEU A 318 6.14 -22.22 11.32
N ARG A 319 6.66 -21.43 10.37
CA ARG A 319 6.05 -21.26 9.06
C ARG A 319 5.97 -22.60 8.33
N SER A 320 5.01 -22.72 7.40
CA SER A 320 4.72 -23.96 6.66
C SER A 320 4.21 -25.14 7.50
N LYS A 321 3.92 -24.96 8.79
CA LYS A 321 3.30 -25.98 9.66
C LYS A 321 1.77 -25.87 9.75
N ARG A 322 1.14 -25.09 8.87
CA ARG A 322 -0.32 -24.86 8.81
C ARG A 322 -0.93 -24.27 10.09
N LEU A 323 -0.15 -23.49 10.85
CA LEU A 323 -0.65 -22.77 12.03
C LEU A 323 -1.55 -21.58 11.67
N ALA A 324 -1.32 -20.90 10.53
CA ALA A 324 -2.15 -19.78 10.06
C ALA A 324 -3.65 -20.14 9.92
N PRO A 325 -4.03 -21.24 9.25
CA PRO A 325 -5.41 -21.72 9.25
C PRO A 325 -6.04 -21.90 10.64
N VAL A 326 -5.26 -22.33 11.63
CA VAL A 326 -5.76 -22.55 13.00
C VAL A 326 -5.99 -21.21 13.70
N LEU A 327 -5.08 -20.24 13.53
CA LEU A 327 -5.23 -18.87 14.01
C LEU A 327 -6.46 -18.19 13.41
N ILE A 328 -6.63 -18.28 12.08
CA ILE A 328 -7.77 -17.70 11.37
C ILE A 328 -9.08 -18.30 11.89
N LYS A 329 -9.18 -19.62 12.01
CA LYS A 329 -10.39 -20.27 12.53
C LYS A 329 -10.68 -19.87 13.99
N GLU A 330 -9.66 -19.70 14.82
CA GLU A 330 -9.85 -19.30 16.22
C GLU A 330 -10.32 -17.84 16.33
N ILE A 331 -9.71 -16.90 15.59
CA ILE A 331 -10.20 -15.51 15.61
C ILE A 331 -11.60 -15.40 15.02
N THR A 332 -11.92 -16.13 13.94
CA THR A 332 -13.28 -16.23 13.40
C THR A 332 -14.27 -16.70 14.47
N ARG A 333 -13.93 -17.74 15.24
CA ARG A 333 -14.77 -18.24 16.34
C ARG A 333 -15.01 -17.15 17.40
N ARG A 334 -13.98 -16.38 17.77
CA ARG A 334 -14.10 -15.29 18.75
C ARG A 334 -14.90 -14.10 18.23
N CYS A 335 -14.80 -13.75 16.95
CA CYS A 335 -15.66 -12.74 16.32
C CYS A 335 -17.13 -13.20 16.30
N HIS A 336 -17.37 -14.45 15.90
CA HIS A 336 -18.71 -15.03 15.87
C HIS A 336 -19.37 -15.04 17.26
N LEU A 337 -18.62 -15.33 18.32
CA LEU A 337 -19.11 -15.24 19.71
C LEU A 337 -19.56 -13.83 20.12
N LYS A 338 -19.10 -12.79 19.42
CA LYS A 338 -19.53 -11.40 19.60
C LYS A 338 -20.62 -10.98 18.60
N GLY A 339 -21.15 -11.92 17.82
CA GLY A 339 -22.18 -11.66 16.81
C GLY A 339 -21.66 -11.04 15.52
N ILE A 340 -20.34 -11.02 15.30
CA ILE A 340 -19.72 -10.44 14.10
C ILE A 340 -19.26 -11.57 13.18
N PHE A 341 -19.82 -11.65 11.98
CA PHE A 341 -19.63 -12.76 11.04
C PHE A 341 -18.88 -12.37 9.76
N GLN A 342 -18.61 -11.08 9.58
CA GLN A 342 -17.91 -10.54 8.42
C GLN A 342 -16.58 -9.95 8.86
N ALA A 343 -15.62 -9.92 7.94
CA ALA A 343 -14.34 -9.26 8.17
C ALA A 343 -13.79 -8.64 6.89
N ILE A 344 -12.97 -7.61 7.04
CA ILE A 344 -12.13 -7.06 5.97
C ILE A 344 -10.66 -7.36 6.29
N TYR A 345 -9.90 -7.72 5.26
CA TYR A 345 -8.46 -7.94 5.40
C TYR A 345 -7.74 -7.65 4.09
N THR A 346 -6.45 -7.37 4.18
CA THR A 346 -5.59 -7.13 3.02
C THR A 346 -4.38 -8.03 3.02
N ALA A 347 -3.87 -8.34 1.82
CA ALA A 347 -2.63 -9.09 1.66
C ALA A 347 -1.82 -8.60 0.45
N GLY A 348 -0.49 -8.57 0.60
CA GLY A 348 0.42 -8.36 -0.52
C GLY A 348 0.50 -9.58 -1.45
N ILE A 349 0.31 -10.78 -0.89
CA ILE A 349 0.18 -12.01 -1.68
C ILE A 349 -1.22 -12.13 -2.28
N PHE A 350 -1.29 -12.68 -3.48
CA PHE A 350 -2.57 -13.03 -4.08
C PHE A 350 -3.18 -14.22 -3.33
N LEU A 351 -4.26 -13.97 -2.62
CA LEU A 351 -5.23 -14.97 -2.17
C LEU A 351 -6.43 -14.94 -3.11
N PRO A 352 -7.07 -16.07 -3.39
CA PRO A 352 -8.28 -16.04 -4.21
C PRO A 352 -9.57 -15.94 -3.36
N THR A 353 -10.56 -15.10 -3.68
CA THR A 353 -10.63 -14.10 -4.78
C THR A 353 -10.64 -12.67 -4.22
N PRO A 354 -9.72 -11.77 -4.63
CA PRO A 354 -9.70 -10.41 -4.13
C PRO A 354 -10.88 -9.60 -4.69
N ILE A 355 -11.46 -8.74 -3.87
CA ILE A 355 -12.53 -7.82 -4.29
C ILE A 355 -11.98 -6.58 -4.98
N SER A 356 -10.70 -6.26 -4.73
CA SER A 356 -9.99 -5.16 -5.36
C SER A 356 -8.48 -5.32 -5.23
N ARG A 357 -7.74 -4.56 -6.02
CA ARG A 357 -6.29 -4.49 -5.98
C ARG A 357 -5.85 -3.04 -6.18
N CYS A 358 -5.02 -2.54 -5.27
CA CYS A 358 -4.42 -1.21 -5.34
C CYS A 358 -2.90 -1.34 -5.49
N GLN A 359 -2.26 -0.41 -6.20
CA GLN A 359 -0.81 -0.39 -6.39
C GLN A 359 -0.14 0.60 -5.45
N TYR A 360 1.02 0.24 -4.89
CA TYR A 360 1.83 1.16 -4.09
C TYR A 360 2.54 2.19 -4.96
N PHE A 361 2.66 3.40 -4.42
CA PHE A 361 3.34 4.55 -5.01
C PHE A 361 4.23 5.20 -3.96
N HIS A 362 5.39 5.69 -4.41
CA HIS A 362 6.43 6.24 -3.53
C HIS A 362 6.87 7.62 -3.99
N ARG A 363 6.83 8.60 -3.09
CA ARG A 363 7.40 9.93 -3.29
C ARG A 363 8.66 10.07 -2.44
N ASN A 364 9.81 10.20 -3.11
CA ASN A 364 11.10 10.31 -2.43
C ASN A 364 11.20 11.67 -1.72
N LEU A 365 11.43 11.69 -0.41
CA LEU A 365 11.66 12.91 0.36
C LEU A 365 13.14 13.10 0.69
N ASN A 366 13.90 12.00 0.78
CA ASN A 366 15.35 11.97 0.97
C ASN A 366 16.05 11.05 -0.05
N PRO A 367 16.18 11.49 -1.32
CA PRO A 367 16.72 10.65 -2.39
C PRO A 367 18.13 10.10 -2.10
N ALA A 368 18.97 10.87 -1.39
CA ALA A 368 20.33 10.45 -1.06
C ALA A 368 20.34 9.24 -0.13
N LYS A 369 19.53 9.26 0.93
CA LYS A 369 19.43 8.14 1.87
C LYS A 369 18.77 6.93 1.22
N LEU A 370 17.68 7.12 0.47
CA LEU A 370 16.98 6.02 -0.21
C LEU A 370 17.86 5.30 -1.24
N ILE A 371 18.71 6.02 -1.96
CA ILE A 371 19.69 5.41 -2.88
C ILE A 371 20.79 4.69 -2.10
N ALA A 372 21.31 5.32 -1.03
CA ALA A 372 22.36 4.74 -0.21
C ALA A 372 21.92 3.43 0.47
N THR A 373 20.66 3.33 0.88
CA THR A 373 20.09 2.12 1.50
C THR A 373 19.60 1.08 0.49
N GLY A 374 19.58 1.41 -0.80
CA GLY A 374 19.10 0.54 -1.87
C GLY A 374 17.58 0.47 -2.01
N PHE A 375 16.83 1.37 -1.35
CA PHE A 375 15.37 1.46 -1.47
C PHE A 375 14.93 2.00 -2.84
N SER A 376 15.66 2.98 -3.37
CA SER A 376 15.42 3.52 -4.71
C SER A 376 16.66 3.36 -5.60
N PRO A 377 16.51 2.91 -6.85
CA PRO A 377 17.62 2.94 -7.79
C PRO A 377 17.95 4.39 -8.19
N GLN A 378 19.23 4.68 -8.41
CA GLN A 378 19.62 5.95 -9.04
C GLN A 378 19.33 5.90 -10.55
N PRO A 379 18.52 6.81 -11.11
CA PRO A 379 18.27 6.86 -12.54
C PRO A 379 19.56 7.15 -13.34
N ARG A 380 19.74 6.47 -14.48
CA ARG A 380 20.91 6.66 -15.35
C ARG A 380 21.00 8.11 -15.83
N GLY A 381 22.18 8.71 -15.72
CA GLY A 381 22.42 10.08 -16.17
C GLY A 381 21.85 11.18 -15.27
N VAL A 382 21.29 10.85 -14.10
CA VAL A 382 20.76 11.83 -13.14
C VAL A 382 21.60 11.81 -11.87
N SER A 383 22.20 12.94 -11.50
CA SER A 383 22.97 13.07 -10.25
C SER A 383 22.06 13.14 -9.02
N ILE A 384 22.57 12.72 -7.87
CA ILE A 384 21.84 12.82 -6.59
C ILE A 384 21.45 14.28 -6.29
N ALA A 385 22.31 15.24 -6.60
CA ALA A 385 22.00 16.67 -6.43
C ALA A 385 20.81 17.12 -7.29
N ARG A 386 20.70 16.60 -8.53
CA ARG A 386 19.55 16.85 -9.40
C ARG A 386 18.28 16.19 -8.87
N LEU A 387 18.37 14.98 -8.31
CA LEU A 387 17.23 14.32 -7.66
C LEU A 387 16.74 15.09 -6.43
N LYS A 388 17.66 15.57 -5.59
CA LYS A 388 17.29 16.40 -4.42
C LYS A 388 16.47 17.62 -4.84
N ARG A 389 16.94 18.36 -5.86
CA ARG A 389 16.22 19.54 -6.38
C ARG A 389 14.88 19.17 -7.04
N MET A 390 14.82 18.04 -7.73
CA MET A 390 13.59 17.57 -8.37
C MET A 390 12.49 17.26 -7.36
N TYR A 391 12.88 16.71 -6.20
CA TYR A 391 11.98 16.23 -5.16
C TYR A 391 11.83 17.20 -3.98
N GLU A 392 12.43 18.38 -4.05
CA GLU A 392 12.36 19.42 -3.03
C GLU A 392 10.92 19.94 -2.87
N CYS A 393 10.47 20.06 -1.63
CA CYS A 393 9.18 20.65 -1.30
C CYS A 393 9.37 22.11 -0.83
N PRO A 394 8.32 22.95 -0.87
CA PRO A 394 8.34 24.25 -0.22
C PRO A 394 8.77 24.17 1.25
N HIS A 395 9.37 25.25 1.78
CA HIS A 395 9.83 25.31 3.17
C HIS A 395 8.67 25.26 4.19
N GLU A 396 7.50 25.80 3.82
CA GLU A 396 6.30 25.87 4.65
C GLU A 396 5.05 25.52 3.82
N PRO A 397 3.98 25.01 4.47
CA PRO A 397 2.69 24.81 3.81
C PRO A 397 2.19 26.08 3.11
N GLN A 398 1.56 25.94 1.95
CA GLN A 398 1.15 27.04 1.08
C GLN A 398 -0.34 27.37 1.20
N LEU A 399 -1.18 26.45 1.67
CA LEU A 399 -2.60 26.68 1.84
C LEU A 399 -2.87 27.60 3.05
N PRO A 400 -3.58 28.74 2.86
CA PRO A 400 -4.00 29.58 3.97
C PRO A 400 -4.89 28.81 4.94
N GLY A 401 -4.59 28.90 6.23
CA GLY A 401 -5.33 28.20 7.28
C GLY A 401 -4.96 26.72 7.44
N PHE A 402 -3.91 26.23 6.75
CA PHE A 402 -3.35 24.90 7.00
C PHE A 402 -2.73 24.84 8.40
N ARG A 403 -3.34 24.05 9.29
CA ARG A 403 -2.89 23.88 10.68
C ARG A 403 -3.13 22.46 11.17
N GLU A 404 -2.48 22.10 12.26
CA GLU A 404 -2.71 20.81 12.90
C GLU A 404 -4.15 20.71 13.42
N ILE A 405 -4.74 19.52 13.36
CA ILE A 405 -6.08 19.26 13.92
C ILE A 405 -6.08 19.47 15.44
N GLU A 406 -7.17 20.01 15.96
CA GLU A 406 -7.42 20.18 17.38
C GLU A 406 -8.72 19.49 17.82
N GLU A 407 -8.90 19.34 19.14
CA GLU A 407 -10.07 18.68 19.73
C GLU A 407 -11.40 19.33 19.29
N ARG A 408 -11.42 20.66 19.11
CA ARG A 408 -12.60 21.39 18.64
C ARG A 408 -13.01 21.06 17.20
N ASP A 409 -12.08 20.53 16.40
CA ASP A 409 -12.30 20.26 14.98
C ASP A 409 -12.91 18.87 14.74
N VAL A 410 -12.88 17.97 15.73
CA VAL A 410 -13.26 16.55 15.58
C VAL A 410 -14.62 16.39 14.90
N ASN A 411 -15.65 17.13 15.35
CA ASN A 411 -17.00 17.00 14.81
C ASN A 411 -17.09 17.51 13.36
N ALA A 412 -16.38 18.59 13.04
CA ALA A 412 -16.34 19.16 11.69
C ALA A 412 -15.60 18.22 10.72
N VAL A 413 -14.46 17.69 11.15
CA VAL A 413 -13.68 16.70 10.41
C VAL A 413 -14.46 15.40 10.22
N GLY A 414 -15.11 14.87 11.26
CA GLY A 414 -15.93 13.67 11.17
C GLY A 414 -17.08 13.82 10.18
N SER A 415 -17.74 14.98 10.19
CA SER A 415 -18.80 15.30 9.23
C SER A 415 -18.28 15.41 7.78
N LEU A 416 -17.15 16.11 7.58
CA LEU A 416 -16.51 16.24 6.28
C LEU A 416 -16.03 14.88 5.74
N LEU A 417 -15.41 14.08 6.58
CA LEU A 417 -14.87 12.77 6.24
C LEU A 417 -15.99 11.79 5.86
N ARG A 418 -17.03 11.65 6.68
CA ARG A 418 -18.19 10.80 6.34
C ARG A 418 -18.84 11.21 5.02
N ARG A 419 -18.98 12.52 4.78
CA ARG A 419 -19.52 13.04 3.51
C ARG A 419 -18.60 12.72 2.33
N TYR A 420 -17.29 12.89 2.46
CA TYR A 420 -16.33 12.62 1.39
C TYR A 420 -16.23 11.12 1.09
N MET A 421 -16.17 10.29 2.12
CA MET A 421 -16.08 8.83 2.00
C MET A 421 -17.33 8.21 1.37
N SER A 422 -18.50 8.82 1.56
CA SER A 422 -19.76 8.35 0.95
C SER A 422 -19.75 8.29 -0.58
N ARG A 423 -18.74 8.89 -1.21
CA ARG A 423 -18.51 8.80 -2.65
C ARG A 423 -18.01 7.44 -3.11
N PHE A 424 -17.33 6.68 -2.25
CA PHE A 424 -16.66 5.42 -2.61
C PHE A 424 -17.57 4.20 -2.43
N ASP A 425 -17.23 3.09 -3.09
CA ASP A 425 -17.96 1.83 -3.00
C ASP A 425 -17.66 1.06 -1.71
N LEU A 426 -16.46 1.19 -1.14
CA LEU A 426 -16.03 0.47 0.06
C LEU A 426 -15.31 1.40 1.01
N PHE A 427 -15.94 1.78 2.13
CA PHE A 427 -15.34 2.73 3.07
C PHE A 427 -15.80 2.49 4.52
N PRO A 428 -14.98 2.84 5.52
CA PRO A 428 -15.39 2.75 6.91
C PRO A 428 -16.30 3.92 7.29
N ILE A 429 -17.32 3.65 8.10
CA ILE A 429 -18.15 4.68 8.73
C ILE A 429 -17.58 4.96 10.11
N MET A 430 -16.78 6.02 10.21
CA MET A 430 -16.17 6.42 11.48
C MET A 430 -17.12 7.29 12.31
N THR A 431 -17.28 6.92 13.57
CA THR A 431 -17.84 7.75 14.65
C THR A 431 -16.87 8.88 15.02
N ASP A 432 -17.35 9.87 15.76
CA ASP A 432 -16.49 10.99 16.19
C ASP A 432 -15.42 10.53 17.20
N ASP A 433 -15.68 9.46 17.95
CA ASP A 433 -14.69 8.84 18.84
C ASP A 433 -13.58 8.13 18.05
N GLU A 434 -13.93 7.44 16.97
CA GLU A 434 -12.95 6.85 16.05
C GLU A 434 -12.16 7.92 15.30
N VAL A 435 -12.80 9.03 14.89
CA VAL A 435 -12.12 10.18 14.29
C VAL A 435 -11.11 10.78 15.27
N ARG A 436 -11.50 10.98 16.53
CA ARG A 436 -10.59 11.45 17.58
C ARG A 436 -9.42 10.49 17.79
N HIS A 437 -9.68 9.19 17.89
CA HIS A 437 -8.64 8.19 18.06
C HIS A 437 -7.67 8.16 16.87
N ASN A 438 -8.19 8.06 15.66
CA ASN A 438 -7.36 7.94 14.46
C ASN A 438 -6.49 9.17 14.21
N PHE A 439 -6.99 10.37 14.53
CA PHE A 439 -6.34 11.61 14.09
C PHE A 439 -5.78 12.50 15.21
N ILE A 440 -6.17 12.28 16.48
CA ILE A 440 -5.68 13.04 17.64
C ILE A 440 -4.87 12.17 18.60
N SER A 441 -5.31 10.94 18.93
CA SER A 441 -4.62 10.13 19.95
C SER A 441 -3.20 9.74 19.53
N GLY A 442 -2.97 9.58 18.22
CA GLY A 442 -1.65 9.29 17.63
C GLY A 442 -0.70 10.49 17.49
N LYS A 443 -1.06 11.70 17.96
CA LYS A 443 -0.25 12.93 17.79
C LYS A 443 1.08 12.93 18.57
N GLY A 444 1.28 11.96 19.46
CA GLY A 444 2.44 11.86 20.34
C GLY A 444 2.42 12.87 21.49
N LYS A 445 3.47 12.84 22.32
CA LYS A 445 3.57 13.60 23.57
C LYS A 445 4.80 14.51 23.59
N GLY A 446 4.71 15.60 24.36
CA GLY A 446 5.81 16.52 24.59
C GLY A 446 6.03 17.55 23.47
N PRO A 447 7.15 18.29 23.53
CA PRO A 447 7.45 19.35 22.56
C PRO A 447 7.78 18.76 21.18
N ILE A 448 7.52 19.55 20.14
CA ILE A 448 7.93 19.20 18.77
C ILE A 448 9.44 19.44 18.64
N VAL A 449 10.19 18.39 18.31
CA VAL A 449 11.62 18.44 18.00
C VAL A 449 11.82 17.92 16.58
N ASN A 450 12.41 18.74 15.70
CA ASN A 450 12.60 18.40 14.28
C ASN A 450 11.30 17.96 13.57
N GLY A 451 10.17 18.60 13.89
CA GLY A 451 8.86 18.29 13.29
C GLY A 451 8.18 17.03 13.83
N ARG A 452 8.67 16.44 14.93
CA ARG A 452 8.07 15.25 15.56
C ARG A 452 7.90 15.40 17.06
N ARG A 453 6.89 14.72 17.62
CA ARG A 453 6.75 14.49 19.06
C ARG A 453 7.25 13.09 19.44
N SER A 454 7.45 12.87 20.74
CA SER A 454 7.75 11.53 21.25
C SER A 454 6.54 10.62 21.07
N GLU A 455 6.74 9.36 20.69
CA GLU A 455 5.67 8.37 20.48
C GLU A 455 4.63 8.80 19.42
N GLN A 456 4.99 9.70 18.50
CA GLN A 456 4.06 10.15 17.47
C GLN A 456 3.85 9.08 16.39
N VAL A 457 2.60 8.75 16.16
CA VAL A 457 2.16 7.75 15.16
C VAL A 457 1.53 8.44 13.96
N THR A 458 0.75 9.51 14.18
CA THR A 458 -0.02 10.20 13.14
C THR A 458 0.29 11.69 13.06
N TRP A 459 0.20 12.21 11.84
CA TRP A 459 0.25 13.63 11.50
C TRP A 459 -1.07 13.96 10.82
N SER A 460 -1.83 14.89 11.41
CA SER A 460 -3.18 15.19 10.98
C SER A 460 -3.38 16.70 10.92
N PHE A 461 -3.84 17.19 9.79
CA PHE A 461 -3.98 18.61 9.49
C PHE A 461 -5.36 18.92 8.93
N VAL A 462 -5.81 20.14 9.18
CA VAL A 462 -7.02 20.73 8.62
C VAL A 462 -6.67 22.01 7.89
N VAL A 463 -7.54 22.40 6.96
CA VAL A 463 -7.54 23.75 6.38
C VAL A 463 -8.78 24.47 6.89
N GLU A 464 -8.56 25.51 7.69
CA GLU A 464 -9.60 26.39 8.18
C GLU A 464 -9.70 27.61 7.26
N ASN A 465 -10.88 27.86 6.70
CA ASN A 465 -11.09 29.04 5.88
C ASN A 465 -10.90 30.32 6.72
N PRO A 466 -9.99 31.25 6.33
CA PRO A 466 -9.65 32.41 7.16
C PRO A 466 -10.81 33.36 7.49
N ASP A 467 -11.83 33.42 6.63
CA ASP A 467 -12.94 34.37 6.78
C ASP A 467 -14.13 33.75 7.55
N SER A 468 -14.47 32.50 7.22
CA SER A 468 -15.64 31.80 7.76
C SER A 468 -15.33 30.91 8.96
N HIS A 469 -14.05 30.64 9.23
CA HIS A 469 -13.57 29.71 10.26
C HIS A 469 -14.09 28.26 10.09
N LEU A 470 -14.62 27.92 8.92
CA LEU A 470 -15.08 26.58 8.61
C LEU A 470 -13.92 25.69 8.15
N ILE A 471 -13.91 24.45 8.61
CA ILE A 471 -12.98 23.42 8.11
C ILE A 471 -13.40 23.01 6.70
N THR A 472 -12.52 23.27 5.72
CA THR A 472 -12.76 22.95 4.30
C THR A 472 -12.05 21.68 3.86
N ASP A 473 -10.93 21.35 4.50
CA ASP A 473 -10.11 20.20 4.14
C ASP A 473 -9.50 19.54 5.37
N PHE A 474 -9.19 18.26 5.21
CA PHE A 474 -8.54 17.42 6.19
C PHE A 474 -7.56 16.49 5.46
N VAL A 475 -6.37 16.28 6.02
CA VAL A 475 -5.38 15.32 5.52
C VAL A 475 -4.61 14.70 6.69
N SER A 476 -4.32 13.41 6.58
CA SER A 476 -3.52 12.69 7.56
C SER A 476 -2.56 11.69 6.93
N PHE A 477 -1.48 11.39 7.64
CA PHE A 477 -0.55 10.32 7.33
C PHE A 477 0.05 9.74 8.61
N TYR A 478 0.50 8.49 8.56
CA TYR A 478 1.12 7.80 9.70
C TYR A 478 2.57 7.42 9.44
N HIS A 479 3.34 7.22 10.51
CA HIS A 479 4.72 6.76 10.45
C HIS A 479 4.80 5.26 10.63
N LEU A 480 5.42 4.59 9.66
CA LEU A 480 5.79 3.19 9.77
C LEU A 480 7.22 3.03 9.23
N PRO A 481 8.23 3.01 10.12
CA PRO A 481 9.62 2.89 9.70
C PRO A 481 9.93 1.49 9.17
N SER A 482 10.98 1.41 8.35
CA SER A 482 11.56 0.16 7.87
C SER A 482 13.02 0.05 8.25
N THR A 483 13.45 -1.12 8.70
CA THR A 483 14.86 -1.43 8.98
C THR A 483 15.54 -1.99 7.73
N ALA A 484 16.61 -1.33 7.27
CA ALA A 484 17.45 -1.79 6.18
C ALA A 484 18.48 -2.82 6.69
N MET A 485 18.24 -4.09 6.36
CA MET A 485 18.95 -5.25 6.91
C MET A 485 20.38 -5.45 6.35
N LYS A 486 20.69 -4.87 5.18
CA LYS A 486 21.99 -5.05 4.50
C LYS A 486 23.17 -4.32 5.16
N PHE A 487 22.93 -3.36 6.05
CA PHE A 487 23.97 -2.53 6.66
C PHE A 487 24.21 -2.91 8.12
N THR A 488 25.45 -2.78 8.59
CA THR A 488 25.80 -2.96 10.01
C THR A 488 26.57 -1.72 10.48
N PRO A 489 26.05 -0.92 11.45
CA PRO A 489 24.74 -1.08 12.08
C PRO A 489 23.59 -0.90 11.09
N HIS A 490 22.46 -1.57 11.36
CA HIS A 490 21.25 -1.42 10.55
C HIS A 490 20.81 0.04 10.48
N GLN A 491 20.33 0.47 9.32
CA GLN A 491 19.82 1.83 9.12
C GLN A 491 18.30 1.81 9.04
N THR A 492 17.65 2.80 9.64
CA THR A 492 16.19 2.98 9.55
C THR A 492 15.83 3.89 8.38
N ILE A 493 14.79 3.54 7.64
CA ILE A 493 14.12 4.37 6.65
C ILE A 493 12.80 4.84 7.26
N ASP A 494 12.65 6.14 7.43
CA ASP A 494 11.42 6.74 7.95
C ASP A 494 10.41 6.91 6.82
N ALA A 495 9.40 6.04 6.77
CA ALA A 495 8.34 6.13 5.77
C ALA A 495 7.06 6.72 6.36
N ALA A 496 6.51 7.72 5.66
CA ALA A 496 5.17 8.23 5.88
C ALA A 496 4.20 7.47 4.96
N TYR A 497 3.01 7.16 5.44
CA TYR A 497 1.95 6.52 4.65
C TYR A 497 0.72 7.43 4.64
N LEU A 498 0.29 7.85 3.45
CA LEU A 498 -0.93 8.62 3.28
C LEU A 498 -2.10 7.83 3.88
N PHE A 499 -2.82 8.45 4.79
CA PHE A 499 -3.95 7.83 5.48
C PHE A 499 -5.26 8.38 4.92
N TYR A 500 -6.13 8.94 5.76
CA TYR A 500 -7.38 9.54 5.31
C TYR A 500 -7.23 11.03 5.00
N TYR A 501 -8.00 11.50 4.02
CA TYR A 501 -8.17 12.91 3.70
C TYR A 501 -9.60 13.16 3.22
N ALA A 502 -10.02 14.42 3.28
CA ALA A 502 -11.30 14.86 2.78
C ALA A 502 -11.23 16.34 2.38
N THR A 503 -12.02 16.73 1.39
CA THR A 503 -12.10 18.13 0.94
C THR A 503 -13.51 18.48 0.48
N THR A 504 -13.95 19.70 0.75
CA THR A 504 -15.22 20.22 0.23
C THR A 504 -15.21 20.37 -1.29
N ALA A 505 -14.04 20.41 -1.94
CA ALA A 505 -13.91 20.53 -3.40
C ALA A 505 -14.66 19.41 -4.16
N ALA A 506 -14.74 18.21 -3.59
CA ALA A 506 -15.48 17.09 -4.18
C ALA A 506 -16.99 17.38 -4.37
N PHE A 507 -17.55 18.32 -3.62
CA PHE A 507 -18.99 18.62 -3.67
C PHE A 507 -19.34 19.84 -4.53
N THR A 508 -18.35 20.38 -5.27
CA THR A 508 -18.41 21.76 -5.79
C THR A 508 -18.51 21.85 -7.31
N ALA A 509 -19.42 21.10 -7.92
CA ALA A 509 -20.15 21.64 -9.08
C ALA A 509 -21.63 21.26 -9.00
N SER A 510 -22.37 21.95 -8.12
CA SER A 510 -23.82 22.24 -8.23
C SER A 510 -24.45 22.76 -6.93
N ARG A 511 -23.87 22.56 -5.74
CA ARG A 511 -24.58 22.81 -4.47
C ARG A 511 -23.97 23.81 -3.47
N LEU A 512 -22.85 24.46 -3.78
CA LEU A 512 -22.34 25.56 -2.94
C LEU A 512 -22.94 26.94 -3.29
N GLY A 513 -23.98 26.98 -4.12
CA GLY A 513 -24.60 28.23 -4.58
C GLY A 513 -26.09 28.41 -4.27
N ASN A 514 -26.83 27.41 -3.75
CA ASN A 514 -28.26 27.56 -3.47
C ASN A 514 -28.75 26.57 -2.40
N SER A 515 -28.58 26.92 -1.13
CA SER A 515 -29.59 26.66 -0.10
C SER A 515 -29.33 27.56 1.11
N PRO A 516 -30.29 28.40 1.53
CA PRO A 516 -30.16 29.21 2.73
C PRO A 516 -30.46 28.34 3.96
N GLU A 517 -29.58 27.40 4.28
CA GLU A 517 -29.61 26.71 5.56
C GLU A 517 -28.40 27.11 6.38
N THR A 518 -28.65 28.01 7.32
CA THR A 518 -27.70 28.59 8.27
C THR A 518 -26.84 27.51 8.97
N PRO A 519 -25.54 27.78 9.23
CA PRO A 519 -24.62 26.87 9.92
C PRO A 519 -25.11 26.36 11.29
N ALA A 520 -26.06 27.07 11.92
CA ALA A 520 -26.64 26.71 13.20
C ALA A 520 -27.44 25.38 13.21
N LYS A 521 -27.93 24.89 12.06
CA LYS A 521 -28.64 23.59 12.00
C LYS A 521 -27.72 22.38 11.84
N LEU A 522 -26.51 22.55 11.30
CA LEU A 522 -25.51 21.49 11.23
C LEU A 522 -24.84 21.21 12.59
N ALA A 523 -24.77 22.22 13.46
CA ALA A 523 -24.19 22.09 14.80
C ALA A 523 -25.14 21.45 15.84
N GLY A 524 -26.45 21.38 15.57
CA GLY A 524 -27.47 20.87 16.49
C GLY A 524 -27.91 19.42 16.24
N ALA A 525 -27.34 18.76 15.24
CA ALA A 525 -27.70 17.41 14.81
C ALA A 525 -26.89 16.32 15.52
N SER A 526 -26.65 16.47 16.82
CA SER A 526 -26.07 15.41 17.65
C SER A 526 -27.14 14.36 17.97
N SER A 527 -26.81 13.09 17.72
CA SER A 527 -27.49 11.87 18.18
C SER A 527 -28.69 11.30 17.40
N GLU A 528 -29.36 11.99 16.47
CA GLU A 528 -30.51 11.38 15.74
C GLU A 528 -30.25 11.00 14.27
N TYR A 529 -29.16 11.47 13.65
CA TYR A 529 -28.84 11.14 12.25
C TYR A 529 -28.29 9.71 12.04
N ALA A 530 -28.07 8.95 13.11
CA ALA A 530 -27.59 7.56 13.03
C ALA A 530 -28.72 6.54 12.74
N LYS A 531 -30.00 6.95 12.73
CA LYS A 531 -31.14 6.06 12.45
C LYS A 531 -32.03 6.63 11.34
N GLY A 532 -31.78 6.19 10.11
CA GLY A 532 -32.86 6.03 9.13
C GLY A 532 -33.14 7.15 8.12
N SER A 533 -32.23 8.10 7.86
CA SER A 533 -32.39 8.99 6.71
C SER A 533 -31.68 8.42 5.49
N ALA A 534 -32.45 7.97 4.50
CA ALA A 534 -31.96 7.60 3.18
C ALA A 534 -31.12 8.75 2.59
N PHE A 535 -29.85 8.49 2.29
CA PHE A 535 -29.01 9.33 1.45
C PHE A 535 -29.65 9.41 0.06
N SER A 536 -30.53 10.39 -0.17
CA SER A 536 -31.40 10.38 -1.36
C SER A 536 -30.71 10.82 -2.65
N GLU A 537 -29.39 10.99 -2.68
CA GLU A 537 -28.59 11.11 -3.90
C GLU A 537 -27.11 10.88 -3.53
N GLN A 538 -26.67 9.63 -3.62
CA GLN A 538 -25.27 9.24 -3.42
C GLN A 538 -24.45 9.85 -4.56
N HIS A 539 -23.59 10.84 -4.26
CA HIS A 539 -22.66 11.39 -5.25
C HIS A 539 -21.58 10.32 -5.52
N ASP A 540 -21.70 9.63 -6.64
CA ASP A 540 -20.86 8.50 -7.02
C ASP A 540 -19.59 9.02 -7.71
N TRP A 541 -18.41 8.61 -7.21
CA TRP A 541 -17.11 8.98 -7.78
C TRP A 541 -17.00 8.69 -9.29
N SER A 542 -17.73 7.68 -9.78
CA SER A 542 -17.71 7.27 -11.19
C SER A 542 -18.55 8.18 -12.11
N ARG A 543 -19.39 9.07 -11.54
CA ARG A 543 -20.32 9.94 -12.27
C ARG A 543 -19.93 11.42 -12.28
N GLU A 544 -18.75 11.74 -11.75
CA GLU A 544 -18.24 13.11 -11.70
C GLU A 544 -17.94 13.66 -13.09
N THR A 545 -18.35 14.91 -13.36
CA THR A 545 -18.02 15.56 -14.63
C THR A 545 -16.52 15.85 -14.73
N PRO A 546 -15.96 15.98 -15.94
CA PRO A 546 -14.55 16.35 -16.11
C PRO A 546 -14.15 17.62 -15.35
N GLU A 547 -15.05 18.61 -15.29
CA GLU A 547 -14.84 19.88 -14.56
C GLU A 547 -14.79 19.65 -13.05
N GLN A 548 -15.73 18.87 -12.50
CA GLN A 548 -15.73 18.47 -11.08
C GLN A 548 -14.41 17.78 -10.72
N ARG A 549 -13.99 16.81 -11.54
CA ARG A 549 -12.73 16.08 -11.33
C ARG A 549 -11.51 17.00 -11.42
N GLN A 550 -11.52 17.99 -12.31
CA GLN A 550 -10.42 18.95 -12.43
C GLN A 550 -10.33 19.88 -11.21
N ILE A 551 -11.47 20.34 -10.68
CA ILE A 551 -11.52 21.12 -9.43
C ILE A 551 -10.96 20.30 -8.27
N LEU A 552 -11.43 19.06 -8.12
CA LEU A 552 -10.96 18.13 -7.09
C LEU A 552 -9.46 17.86 -7.23
N GLN A 553 -8.99 17.55 -8.44
CA GLN A 553 -7.58 17.33 -8.73
C GLN A 553 -6.71 18.51 -8.30
N LYS A 554 -7.06 19.73 -8.70
CA LYS A 554 -6.32 20.95 -8.31
C LYS A 554 -6.24 21.08 -6.80
N ARG A 555 -7.35 20.84 -6.09
CA ARG A 555 -7.38 20.95 -4.62
C ARG A 555 -6.54 19.88 -3.95
N LEU A 556 -6.63 18.63 -4.39
CA LEU A 556 -5.85 17.52 -3.82
C LEU A 556 -4.35 17.69 -4.07
N ILE A 557 -3.94 18.21 -5.23
CA ILE A 557 -2.52 18.52 -5.50
C ILE A 557 -1.99 19.51 -4.46
N SER A 558 -2.74 20.57 -4.14
CA SER A 558 -2.33 21.53 -3.09
C SER A 558 -2.34 20.90 -1.70
N LEU A 559 -3.40 20.17 -1.33
CA LEU A 559 -3.56 19.59 0.00
C LEU A 559 -2.48 18.54 0.31
N ILE A 560 -2.25 17.62 -0.62
CA ILE A 560 -1.21 16.59 -0.48
C ILE A 560 0.18 17.20 -0.65
N GLY A 561 0.33 18.24 -1.47
CA GLY A 561 1.57 19.02 -1.58
C GLY A 561 2.04 19.57 -0.22
N ASP A 562 1.12 20.17 0.55
CA ASP A 562 1.43 20.67 1.90
C ASP A 562 1.72 19.54 2.89
N ALA A 563 1.02 18.40 2.77
CA ALA A 563 1.35 17.21 3.56
C ALA A 563 2.78 16.69 3.29
N LEU A 564 3.23 16.72 2.02
CA LEU A 564 4.61 16.39 1.65
C LEU A 564 5.62 17.39 2.24
N THR A 565 5.30 18.69 2.23
CA THR A 565 6.14 19.72 2.88
C THR A 565 6.31 19.42 4.37
N VAL A 566 5.23 19.13 5.09
CA VAL A 566 5.32 18.80 6.51
C VAL A 566 6.09 17.50 6.74
N ALA A 567 5.87 16.47 5.92
CA ALA A 567 6.62 15.22 6.02
C ALA A 567 8.13 15.42 5.78
N GLN A 568 8.52 16.24 4.79
CA GLN A 568 9.93 16.55 4.54
C GLN A 568 10.55 17.36 5.70
N ALA A 569 9.81 18.33 6.25
CA ALA A 569 10.22 19.09 7.42
C ALA A 569 10.41 18.18 8.65
N ALA A 570 9.52 17.20 8.83
CA ALA A 570 9.58 16.15 9.84
C ALA A 570 10.57 15.02 9.52
N LYS A 571 11.49 15.22 8.55
CA LYS A 571 12.61 14.31 8.22
C LYS A 571 12.18 12.89 7.82
N PHE A 572 11.01 12.73 7.23
CA PHE A 572 10.68 11.48 6.54
C PHE A 572 11.55 11.29 5.30
N ASP A 573 11.86 10.04 4.97
CA ASP A 573 12.69 9.69 3.82
C ASP A 573 11.87 9.40 2.56
N VAL A 574 10.68 8.84 2.74
CA VAL A 574 9.75 8.49 1.67
C VAL A 574 8.31 8.71 2.13
N PHE A 575 7.44 9.10 1.20
CA PHE A 575 6.00 9.23 1.41
C PHE A 575 5.28 8.25 0.49
N ASN A 576 4.53 7.32 1.08
CA ASN A 576 3.86 6.23 0.40
C ASN A 576 2.37 6.56 0.22
N ALA A 577 1.82 6.14 -0.91
CA ALA A 577 0.39 6.17 -1.17
C ALA A 577 -0.02 4.91 -1.94
N LEU A 578 -1.28 4.55 -1.88
CA LEU A 578 -1.88 3.51 -2.74
C LEU A 578 -2.71 4.19 -3.83
N THR A 579 -3.09 3.46 -4.88
CA THR A 579 -4.01 3.97 -5.92
C THR A 579 -5.48 4.08 -5.49
N LEU A 580 -5.79 3.80 -4.22
CA LEU A 580 -7.12 3.94 -3.63
C LEU A 580 -7.59 5.40 -3.55
N MET A 581 -8.86 5.60 -3.20
CA MET A 581 -9.53 6.90 -3.15
C MET A 581 -9.34 7.70 -4.45
N ASP A 582 -9.06 9.00 -4.34
CA ASP A 582 -8.78 9.88 -5.48
C ASP A 582 -7.26 10.06 -5.71
N ASN A 583 -6.43 9.13 -5.23
CA ASN A 583 -4.97 9.29 -5.24
C ASN A 583 -4.39 9.40 -6.65
N SER A 584 -5.01 8.72 -7.61
CA SER A 584 -4.71 8.81 -9.03
C SER A 584 -4.73 10.24 -9.59
N LEU A 585 -5.47 11.17 -8.96
CA LEU A 585 -5.57 12.56 -9.38
C LEU A 585 -4.29 13.37 -9.13
N PHE A 586 -3.46 12.99 -8.16
CA PHE A 586 -2.28 13.78 -7.78
C PHE A 586 -0.95 13.02 -7.84
N VAL A 587 -0.95 11.69 -7.82
CA VAL A 587 0.30 10.89 -7.74
C VAL A 587 1.31 11.28 -8.83
N LYS A 588 0.87 11.47 -10.07
CA LYS A 588 1.78 11.85 -11.17
C LYS A 588 2.30 13.28 -11.02
N GLN A 589 1.42 14.22 -10.69
CA GLN A 589 1.73 15.65 -10.58
C GLN A 589 2.65 15.94 -9.40
N LEU A 590 2.50 15.19 -8.31
CA LEU A 590 3.34 15.25 -7.13
C LEU A 590 4.54 14.30 -7.18
N GLN A 591 4.86 13.77 -8.36
CA GLN A 591 6.07 12.97 -8.63
C GLN A 591 6.18 11.68 -7.78
N PHE A 592 5.05 11.05 -7.46
CA PHE A 592 5.05 9.69 -6.96
C PHE A 592 5.43 8.73 -8.09
N GLY A 593 6.41 7.86 -7.84
CA GLY A 593 6.76 6.74 -8.70
C GLY A 593 5.94 5.51 -8.36
N ALA A 594 5.53 4.74 -9.36
CA ALA A 594 4.87 3.46 -9.15
C ALA A 594 5.84 2.46 -8.50
N GLY A 595 5.40 1.83 -7.41
CA GLY A 595 6.04 0.67 -6.82
C GLY A 595 5.68 -0.62 -7.58
N ASP A 596 6.41 -1.68 -7.30
CA ASP A 596 6.17 -3.04 -7.81
C ASP A 596 5.15 -3.82 -6.97
N GLY A 597 4.91 -3.38 -5.73
CA GLY A 597 3.95 -3.98 -4.81
C GLY A 597 2.49 -3.65 -5.12
N TYR A 598 1.63 -4.64 -4.90
CA TYR A 598 0.17 -4.49 -4.89
C TYR A 598 -0.39 -4.87 -3.52
N LEU A 599 -1.46 -4.21 -3.13
CA LEU A 599 -2.28 -4.57 -1.98
C LEU A 599 -3.64 -5.08 -2.46
N HIS A 600 -3.98 -6.31 -2.10
CA HIS A 600 -5.24 -6.94 -2.45
C HIS A 600 -6.21 -6.85 -1.27
N TYR A 601 -7.46 -6.47 -1.57
CA TYR A 601 -8.53 -6.35 -0.58
C TYR A 601 -9.44 -7.57 -0.62
N TYR A 602 -9.89 -8.00 0.56
CA TYR A 602 -10.73 -9.17 0.74
C TYR A 602 -11.83 -8.89 1.75
N LEU A 603 -12.97 -9.53 1.53
CA LEU A 603 -14.04 -9.64 2.51
C LEU A 603 -14.25 -11.11 2.88
N TYR A 604 -14.30 -11.38 4.18
CA TYR A 604 -14.70 -12.67 4.72
C TYR A 604 -16.21 -12.71 4.90
N ASN A 605 -16.83 -13.80 4.46
CA ASN A 605 -18.27 -14.03 4.50
C ASN A 605 -19.12 -12.93 3.84
N TRP A 606 -18.59 -12.33 2.78
CA TRP A 606 -19.29 -11.35 1.96
C TRP A 606 -18.85 -11.46 0.52
N LYS A 607 -19.80 -11.54 -0.40
CA LYS A 607 -19.58 -11.47 -1.85
C LYS A 607 -20.00 -10.11 -2.37
N VAL A 608 -19.15 -9.51 -3.21
CA VAL A 608 -19.35 -8.21 -3.83
C VAL A 608 -18.71 -8.24 -5.22
N HIS A 609 -19.31 -7.57 -6.20
CA HIS A 609 -18.70 -7.40 -7.52
C HIS A 609 -17.37 -6.67 -7.38
N GLN A 610 -16.44 -6.93 -8.29
CA GLN A 610 -15.11 -6.32 -8.24
C GLN A 610 -15.21 -4.78 -8.13
N ILE A 611 -14.44 -4.23 -7.18
CA ILE A 611 -14.37 -2.78 -6.93
C ILE A 611 -13.08 -2.24 -7.51
N ARG A 612 -13.14 -1.10 -8.20
CA ARG A 612 -11.97 -0.50 -8.85
C ARG A 612 -10.96 0.00 -7.82
N GLY A 613 -9.72 -0.51 -7.87
CA GLY A 613 -8.63 -0.09 -6.98
C GLY A 613 -7.73 1.02 -7.51
N GLY A 614 -8.11 1.65 -8.63
CA GLY A 614 -7.40 2.80 -9.22
C GLY A 614 -6.10 2.48 -9.95
N VAL A 615 -5.84 1.20 -10.26
CA VAL A 615 -4.62 0.77 -10.98
C VAL A 615 -4.64 1.25 -12.43
N PHE A 616 -3.52 1.81 -12.88
CA PHE A 616 -3.39 2.34 -14.23
C PHE A 616 -3.38 1.21 -15.28
N GLY A 617 -4.26 1.29 -16.28
CA GLY A 617 -4.33 0.32 -17.38
C GLY A 617 -5.21 -0.90 -17.12
N ASP A 618 -5.79 -1.05 -15.92
CA ASP A 618 -6.81 -2.08 -15.69
C ASP A 618 -8.07 -1.76 -16.53
N PRO A 619 -8.71 -2.76 -17.15
CA PRO A 619 -9.88 -2.55 -18.01
C PRO A 619 -11.01 -1.88 -17.23
N VAL A 620 -11.75 -0.99 -17.90
CA VAL A 620 -12.96 -0.37 -17.34
C VAL A 620 -14.06 -1.42 -17.29
N VAL A 621 -14.19 -2.10 -16.16
CA VAL A 621 -15.32 -3.00 -15.88
C VAL A 621 -16.41 -2.16 -15.19
N ASP A 622 -17.63 -2.23 -15.70
CA ASP A 622 -18.84 -1.59 -15.18
C ASP A 622 -18.91 -0.05 -15.18
N LEU A 623 -19.01 0.54 -16.38
CA LEU A 623 -19.86 1.73 -16.53
C LEU A 623 -21.27 1.25 -16.90
N PRO A 624 -22.34 1.77 -16.28
CA PRO A 624 -23.70 1.45 -16.71
C PRO A 624 -23.86 1.73 -18.22
N PRO A 625 -24.69 0.97 -18.94
CA PRO A 625 -24.76 0.99 -20.40
C PRO A 625 -25.40 2.30 -20.89
N LYS A 626 -24.62 3.38 -20.91
CA LYS A 626 -24.94 4.69 -21.52
C LYS A 626 -23.77 5.69 -21.55
N VAL A 627 -22.52 5.23 -21.43
CA VAL A 627 -21.35 6.09 -21.66
C VAL A 627 -20.53 5.51 -22.80
N THR A 628 -20.78 6.02 -24.01
CA THR A 628 -19.86 5.84 -25.14
C THR A 628 -18.61 6.65 -24.83
N LEU A 629 -17.56 5.99 -24.34
CA LEU A 629 -16.28 6.63 -24.06
C LEU A 629 -15.54 6.89 -25.37
N SER A 630 -15.13 8.14 -25.62
CA SER A 630 -14.19 8.48 -26.71
C SER A 630 -12.76 8.06 -26.33
N GLU A 631 -11.95 7.66 -27.30
CA GLU A 631 -10.59 7.08 -27.16
C GLU A 631 -9.59 7.88 -26.29
N ASN A 632 -9.85 9.16 -25.98
CA ASN A 632 -9.04 9.99 -25.08
C ASN A 632 -9.39 9.90 -23.57
N GLN A 633 -10.41 9.13 -23.18
CA GLN A 633 -10.89 9.05 -21.79
C GLN A 633 -10.24 7.95 -20.93
N ASN A 634 -9.29 7.18 -21.48
CA ASN A 634 -8.48 6.21 -20.72
C ASN A 634 -7.60 6.86 -19.62
N ALA A 635 -7.60 8.19 -19.50
CA ALA A 635 -6.86 8.94 -18.48
C ALA A 635 -7.64 9.21 -17.17
N GLN A 636 -8.92 8.82 -17.05
CA GLN A 636 -9.74 9.14 -15.88
C GLN A 636 -9.98 7.91 -15.00
N ILE A 637 -8.99 7.61 -14.17
CA ILE A 637 -8.98 6.43 -13.29
C ILE A 637 -9.35 6.89 -11.89
N GLY A 638 -10.56 6.56 -11.41
CA GLY A 638 -10.92 6.68 -9.99
C GLY A 638 -10.80 5.32 -9.29
N SER A 639 -10.94 5.32 -7.96
CA SER A 639 -11.05 4.09 -7.17
C SER A 639 -12.34 4.12 -6.35
N GLY A 640 -13.02 2.97 -6.27
CA GLY A 640 -14.12 2.76 -5.33
C GLY A 640 -13.65 2.33 -3.94
N ILE A 641 -12.34 2.17 -3.72
CA ILE A 641 -11.78 1.80 -2.40
C ILE A 641 -11.52 3.07 -1.61
N GLY A 642 -12.34 3.31 -0.60
CA GLY A 642 -12.17 4.38 0.38
C GLY A 642 -11.49 3.93 1.68
N VAL A 643 -11.33 2.62 1.91
CA VAL A 643 -10.73 2.06 3.13
C VAL A 643 -9.20 1.95 3.03
N VAL A 644 -8.50 2.59 3.96
CA VAL A 644 -7.04 2.50 4.13
C VAL A 644 -6.73 1.58 5.31
N MET A 645 -6.00 0.49 5.03
CA MET A 645 -5.59 -0.52 6.00
C MET A 645 -4.16 -0.25 6.47
N LEU A 646 -3.86 -0.59 7.73
CA LEU A 646 -2.60 -0.23 8.41
C LEU A 646 -1.42 -1.17 8.09
#